data_AF-A0A7S2EQ33-F1
#
_entry.id   AF-A0A7S2EQ33-F1
#
_cell.length_a   1.000
_cell.length_b   1.000
_cell.length_c   1.000
_cell.angle_alpha   90.00
_cell.angle_beta   90.00
_cell.angle_gamma   90.00
#
_symmetry.space_group_name_H-M   'P 1'
#
loop_
_entity.id
_entity.type
_entity.pdbx_description
1 polymer ?
#
loop_
_entity_poly.entity_id
_entity_poly.type
_entity_poly.pdbx_seq_one_letter_code
_entity_poly.pdbx_strand_id
1 'polypeptide(L)'
;MTTTTTPSSNLMVIIDGKEEEFLRNITSNFRTLWNLGSVVKSMREALLADLAKILSTIALVQVKQVESILGVLGLYEDVSPSSTTIVRRSQDNEEKVEEEDGGSDIEEPYYSLSTWLCNIGNQNQPSNSQWAAKAGAACASAFVLGQLSPSAGGSGGDSSDSGDFNGCSESEVDMGRAIAKLCTLATSTNASSSPLKNESSSSELLWPAIHRGLSQPISTTSAPVVTPNPTLSLRMERALLLLEYGCKEGVLGGMGNGELLVDNKTGKMMAPPPNIEVLLKNAVYFLLYQIELVTILCDNGGTFMTSYRSSATNRASSRFARLIGQLRTLHGSYPASTEIAKAVDALLCESVDALKNISNDNTPSDANAVNMVKQMTLVYAVLTCGADYDDGDNVTEDGGIKYHVDTCNILLMMQFELPKSSAYSTKKAMVQTARSVFQYAKWGALSCLLPKIATRMNSLHSSSDTMESFVESFNSTVFDTALDAVHAPPADALLPLFECTLSAAGLSTSMSEGSSQLSLASLQRDKRSKSAVKMHKILSTLFAVMTEATSNRYRMYMLQQICILIFRPKLLRDEYEEWSEYDSDIDEGDDVCTPIRSAFRDLINMAGTKKPHIAKFVISNISVAWLGMDNDEDDKKEYQAFSGLSAIPYRTDIADLLLYKESKIEQSSVHQELNVAGWDGTGVGGIEGTSGKQDMPSPLDDSNDKSIVRGFILLFLSKLPNPGEELHKDVLTRLLHFIILRLLKRVNIVTNNRGSSVMTGSAEYCEKIRAWQALCILSRFVTTEIASDVCKLTFKSMSQNLHGQIRYFIEIFTIQCARLHPSIFGDEYVAQVRRRDASLQHISSLMIIGGNLIAGRYTVDFFRPLDNGGKLRLNEILAGVLPWLSSTQGFSRAIAQLLVHKLIPWWLILVIINITKLQAGGNNWFLSFIFDLLEDQSEMKRL
;
A
#
# COMPACT_ATOMS: atom_id res chain seq x y z
N MET A 1 35.25 3.10 35.37
CA MET A 1 34.80 4.13 36.33
C MET A 1 33.38 4.49 35.96
N THR A 2 32.44 3.83 36.62
CA THR A 2 30.99 4.03 36.55
C THR A 2 30.62 5.29 37.32
N THR A 3 29.89 6.22 36.70
CA THR A 3 29.09 7.22 37.41
C THR A 3 27.68 7.16 36.85
N THR A 4 26.86 6.37 37.53
CA THR A 4 25.40 6.34 37.42
C THR A 4 24.84 7.56 38.12
N THR A 5 24.35 8.54 37.37
CA THR A 5 23.43 9.56 37.88
C THR A 5 22.01 9.04 37.72
N THR A 6 21.38 8.70 38.84
CA THR A 6 19.94 8.47 38.97
C THR A 6 19.17 9.76 38.64
N PRO A 7 18.10 9.73 37.82
CA PRO A 7 17.20 10.87 37.71
C PRO A 7 16.31 10.91 38.96
N SER A 8 16.30 12.07 39.61
CA SER A 8 15.47 12.35 40.78
C SER A 8 13.98 12.33 40.42
N SER A 9 13.27 11.34 40.97
CA SER A 9 11.83 11.30 41.15
C SER A 9 11.39 12.39 42.13
N ASN A 10 11.15 13.63 41.67
CA ASN A 10 10.54 14.70 42.49
C ASN A 10 10.03 15.87 41.64
N LEU A 11 9.07 15.60 40.75
CA LEU A 11 8.23 16.66 40.18
C LEU A 11 6.75 16.36 40.50
N MET A 12 6.43 16.25 41.79
CA MET A 12 5.05 16.17 42.25
C MET A 12 4.45 17.58 42.21
N VAL A 13 3.86 17.96 41.08
CA VAL A 13 3.13 19.23 40.94
C VAL A 13 1.77 19.04 41.60
N ILE A 14 1.62 19.53 42.84
CA ILE A 14 0.33 19.58 43.54
C ILE A 14 -0.45 20.79 43.00
N ILE A 15 -1.50 20.55 42.20
CA ILE A 15 -2.40 21.59 41.70
C ILE A 15 -3.56 21.72 42.71
N ASP A 16 -3.34 22.40 43.82
CA ASP A 16 -4.36 22.46 44.87
C ASP A 16 -5.55 23.35 44.44
N GLY A 17 -6.74 22.75 44.33
CA GLY A 17 -8.01 23.45 44.09
C GLY A 17 -8.35 23.86 42.64
N LYS A 18 -7.53 23.53 41.63
CA LYS A 18 -7.80 23.85 40.20
C LYS A 18 -7.76 22.66 39.24
N GLU A 19 -7.82 21.45 39.76
CA GLU A 19 -7.71 20.21 38.99
C GLU A 19 -8.79 20.08 37.90
N GLU A 20 -10.04 20.41 38.19
CA GLU A 20 -11.15 20.34 37.22
C GLU A 20 -10.99 21.36 36.09
N GLU A 21 -10.59 22.59 36.42
CA GLU A 21 -10.34 23.65 35.44
C GLU A 21 -9.17 23.25 34.52
N PHE A 22 -8.14 22.62 35.07
CA PHE A 22 -7.02 22.09 34.31
C PHE A 22 -7.44 21.03 33.29
N LEU A 23 -8.20 20.00 33.71
CA LEU A 23 -8.66 18.94 32.80
C LEU A 23 -9.57 19.50 31.71
N ARG A 24 -10.49 20.42 32.05
CA ARG A 24 -11.37 21.10 31.08
C ARG A 24 -10.57 21.93 30.07
N ASN A 25 -9.57 22.67 30.54
CA ASN A 25 -8.71 23.47 29.67
C ASN A 25 -7.89 22.59 28.73
N ILE A 26 -7.37 21.45 29.20
CA ILE A 26 -6.71 20.45 28.35
C ILE A 26 -7.66 19.96 27.26
N THR A 27 -8.84 19.45 27.64
CA THR A 27 -9.82 18.95 26.67
C THR A 27 -10.21 20.01 25.66
N SER A 28 -10.49 21.23 26.09
CA SER A 28 -10.85 22.36 25.21
C SER A 28 -9.72 22.72 24.26
N ASN A 29 -8.48 22.78 24.75
CA ASN A 29 -7.31 23.14 23.94
C ASN A 29 -6.99 22.07 22.89
N PHE A 30 -7.03 20.80 23.27
CA PHE A 30 -6.81 19.68 22.33
C PHE A 30 -7.91 19.61 21.28
N ARG A 31 -9.19 19.77 21.66
CA ARG A 31 -10.30 19.83 20.69
C ARG A 31 -10.17 21.02 19.75
N THR A 32 -9.83 22.20 20.27
CA THR A 32 -9.57 23.38 19.43
C THR A 32 -8.43 23.12 18.46
N LEU A 33 -7.33 22.53 18.95
CA LEU A 33 -6.17 22.17 18.15
C LEU A 33 -6.51 21.17 17.02
N TRP A 34 -7.39 20.19 17.28
CA TRP A 34 -7.82 19.23 16.26
C TRP A 34 -8.83 19.79 15.28
N ASN A 35 -9.73 20.66 15.74
CA ASN A 35 -10.72 21.35 14.90
C ASN A 35 -10.07 22.34 13.93
N LEU A 36 -8.86 22.84 14.24
CA LEU A 36 -8.08 23.66 13.32
C LEU A 36 -7.55 22.87 12.11
N GLY A 37 -7.65 21.53 12.10
CA GLY A 37 -7.28 20.67 10.99
C GLY A 37 -5.78 20.63 10.64
N SER A 38 -4.94 21.36 11.39
CA SER A 38 -3.52 21.54 11.12
C SER A 38 -2.62 20.45 11.71
N VAL A 39 -3.12 19.66 12.67
CA VAL A 39 -2.34 18.61 13.34
C VAL A 39 -2.64 17.25 12.70
N VAL A 40 -1.60 16.63 12.14
CA VAL A 40 -1.61 15.30 11.50
C VAL A 40 -1.86 14.19 12.53
N LYS A 41 -2.53 13.10 12.15
CA LYS A 41 -2.93 12.00 13.05
C LYS A 41 -1.77 11.46 13.89
N SER A 42 -0.60 11.19 13.31
CA SER A 42 0.57 10.70 14.05
C SER A 42 1.06 11.68 15.12
N MET A 43 1.01 12.99 14.84
CA MET A 43 1.32 14.02 15.84
C MET A 43 0.23 14.10 16.92
N ARG A 44 -1.04 13.85 16.58
CA ARG A 44 -2.12 13.73 17.58
C ARG A 44 -1.87 12.54 18.48
N GLU A 45 -1.55 11.39 17.92
CA GLU A 45 -1.25 10.15 18.66
C GLU A 45 -0.05 10.34 19.59
N ALA A 46 1.04 10.96 19.10
CA ALA A 46 2.21 11.28 19.93
C ALA A 46 1.89 12.26 21.07
N LEU A 47 1.17 13.36 20.78
CA LEU A 47 0.74 14.32 21.80
C LEU A 47 -0.20 13.69 22.84
N LEU A 48 -1.05 12.75 22.42
CA LEU A 48 -1.93 12.00 23.32
C LEU A 48 -1.17 10.99 24.18
N ALA A 49 -0.13 10.34 23.62
CA ALA A 49 0.77 9.48 24.36
C ALA A 49 1.53 10.28 25.44
N ASP A 50 2.10 11.43 25.08
CA ASP A 50 2.76 12.33 26.02
C ASP A 50 1.79 12.85 27.09
N LEU A 51 0.57 13.22 26.69
CA LEU A 51 -0.48 13.63 27.63
C LEU A 51 -0.80 12.49 28.62
N ALA A 52 -0.91 11.25 28.15
CA ALA A 52 -1.19 10.10 29.01
C ALA A 52 -0.07 9.90 30.05
N LYS A 53 1.20 10.00 29.63
CA LYS A 53 2.37 9.94 30.53
C LYS A 53 2.39 11.09 31.53
N ILE A 54 2.05 12.30 31.09
CA ILE A 54 1.96 13.45 32.00
C ILE A 54 0.87 13.19 33.03
N LEU A 55 -0.33 12.77 32.60
CA LEU A 55 -1.44 12.49 33.50
C LEU A 55 -1.11 11.38 34.50
N SER A 56 -0.42 10.32 34.11
CA SER A 56 -0.04 9.22 35.01
C SER A 56 0.87 9.67 36.17
N THR A 57 1.64 10.74 35.97
CA THR A 57 2.50 11.34 37.00
C THR A 57 1.80 12.37 37.90
N ILE A 58 0.60 12.83 37.52
CA ILE A 58 -0.15 13.84 38.27
C ILE A 58 -1.06 13.15 39.29
N ALA A 59 -0.89 13.46 40.57
CA ALA A 59 -1.82 13.07 41.62
C ALA A 59 -2.99 14.06 41.67
N LEU A 60 -4.18 13.62 41.25
CA LEU A 60 -5.41 14.41 41.36
C LEU A 60 -6.19 13.99 42.60
N VAL A 61 -6.23 14.85 43.60
CA VAL A 61 -6.76 14.52 44.94
C VAL A 61 -8.26 14.87 45.06
N GLN A 62 -8.78 15.80 44.24
CA GLN A 62 -10.13 16.37 44.40
C GLN A 62 -10.89 16.62 43.08
N VAL A 63 -10.87 15.69 42.13
CA VAL A 63 -11.79 15.76 40.98
C VAL A 63 -13.19 15.32 41.42
N LYS A 64 -14.13 16.26 41.54
CA LYS A 64 -15.52 15.98 41.96
C LYS A 64 -16.43 15.66 40.78
N GLN A 65 -16.11 16.18 39.59
CA GLN A 65 -16.91 16.04 38.38
C GLN A 65 -16.30 15.02 37.41
N VAL A 66 -17.02 13.92 37.22
CA VAL A 66 -16.62 12.82 36.33
C VAL A 66 -16.62 13.28 34.86
N GLU A 67 -17.39 14.31 34.51
CA GLU A 67 -17.44 14.89 33.17
C GLU A 67 -16.08 15.42 32.69
N SER A 68 -15.25 15.94 33.61
CA SER A 68 -13.92 16.43 33.25
C SER A 68 -12.96 15.27 32.92
N ILE A 69 -13.14 14.12 33.56
CA ILE A 69 -12.39 12.89 33.30
C ILE A 69 -12.84 12.28 31.97
N LEU A 70 -14.15 12.17 31.76
CA LEU A 70 -14.72 11.70 30.50
C LEU A 70 -14.33 12.61 29.33
N GLY A 71 -14.23 13.92 29.54
CA GLY A 71 -13.74 14.87 28.54
C GLY A 71 -12.30 14.59 28.10
N VAL A 72 -11.43 14.15 29.02
CA VAL A 72 -10.06 13.73 28.70
C VAL A 72 -10.03 12.36 28.05
N LEU A 73 -10.80 11.39 28.53
CA LEU A 73 -10.87 10.06 27.90
C LEU A 73 -11.44 10.12 26.48
N GLY A 74 -12.38 11.04 26.22
CA GLY A 74 -12.93 11.31 24.89
C GLY A 74 -11.95 11.92 23.89
N LEU A 75 -10.74 12.30 24.33
CA LEU A 75 -9.64 12.72 23.45
C LEU A 75 -8.98 11.52 22.74
N TYR A 76 -9.03 10.33 23.33
CA TYR A 76 -8.35 9.16 22.80
C TYR A 76 -9.26 8.42 21.81
N GLU A 77 -8.96 8.52 20.51
CA GLU A 77 -9.63 7.75 19.45
C GLU A 77 -9.49 6.23 19.66
N ASP A 78 -10.37 5.44 19.04
CA ASP A 78 -10.36 3.98 19.10
C ASP A 78 -9.08 3.45 18.41
N VAL A 79 -8.25 2.73 19.14
CA VAL A 79 -7.21 1.87 18.54
C VAL A 79 -7.90 0.54 18.23
N SER A 80 -8.14 0.24 16.96
CA SER A 80 -8.73 -1.04 16.54
C SER A 80 -7.87 -2.21 17.08
N PRO A 81 -8.38 -3.05 18.00
CA PRO A 81 -7.60 -4.15 18.58
C PRO A 81 -7.29 -5.27 17.58
N SER A 82 -7.77 -5.17 16.33
CA SER A 82 -7.43 -6.10 15.23
C SER A 82 -5.93 -6.09 14.86
N SER A 83 -5.17 -5.09 15.32
CA SER A 83 -3.72 -4.97 15.07
C SER A 83 -2.86 -5.61 16.17
N THR A 84 -3.44 -5.90 17.33
CA THR A 84 -2.77 -6.57 18.44
C THR A 84 -3.19 -8.03 18.48
N THR A 85 -2.37 -8.90 17.89
CA THR A 85 -2.29 -10.28 18.36
C THR A 85 -1.88 -10.20 19.83
N ILE A 86 -2.85 -10.13 20.74
CA ILE A 86 -2.56 -10.27 22.17
C ILE A 86 -1.97 -11.67 22.32
N VAL A 87 -0.66 -11.70 22.47
CA VAL A 87 0.14 -12.90 22.66
C VAL A 87 -0.45 -13.64 23.85
N ARG A 88 -1.00 -14.83 23.57
CA ARG A 88 -1.26 -15.88 24.55
C ARG A 88 0.02 -16.09 25.39
N ARG A 89 0.12 -15.47 26.58
CA ARG A 89 0.98 -16.02 27.63
C ARG A 89 0.26 -17.24 28.22
N SER A 90 0.31 -18.34 27.47
CA SER A 90 -0.02 -19.67 27.97
C SER A 90 1.02 -19.99 29.04
N GLN A 91 0.57 -20.23 30.27
CA GLN A 91 1.42 -20.38 31.44
C GLN A 91 2.13 -21.75 31.53
N ASP A 92 2.15 -22.53 30.44
CA ASP A 92 2.70 -23.87 30.39
C ASP A 92 3.77 -23.97 29.28
N ASN A 93 4.98 -23.47 29.56
CA ASN A 93 6.27 -24.02 29.11
C ASN A 93 7.39 -23.03 29.47
N GLU A 94 8.12 -23.32 30.56
CA GLU A 94 9.41 -22.71 30.84
C GLU A 94 10.46 -23.23 29.85
N GLU A 95 10.61 -22.56 28.71
CA GLU A 95 11.87 -22.60 27.96
C GLU A 95 12.33 -21.18 27.64
N LYS A 96 13.57 -20.90 28.02
CA LYS A 96 14.27 -19.62 27.84
C LYS A 96 14.24 -19.20 26.38
N VAL A 97 13.51 -18.13 26.08
CA VAL A 97 13.68 -17.33 24.86
C VAL A 97 14.19 -15.95 25.30
N GLU A 98 15.27 -15.51 24.68
CA GLU A 98 15.92 -14.23 24.93
C GLU A 98 14.97 -13.06 24.60
N GLU A 99 14.92 -12.07 25.47
CA GLU A 99 14.10 -10.86 25.34
C GLU A 99 14.61 -10.00 24.17
N GLU A 100 13.90 -9.99 23.05
CA GLU A 100 13.94 -8.87 22.10
C GLU A 100 12.97 -7.78 22.57
N ASP A 101 13.55 -6.65 22.98
CA ASP A 101 12.91 -5.44 23.54
C ASP A 101 12.19 -4.63 22.44
N GLY A 102 11.16 -5.22 21.83
CA GLY A 102 10.33 -4.63 20.76
C GLY A 102 8.86 -4.50 21.14
N GLY A 103 8.55 -4.25 22.41
CA GLY A 103 7.17 -4.00 22.88
C GLY A 103 6.57 -2.78 22.18
N SER A 104 5.39 -2.94 21.58
CA SER A 104 4.75 -1.96 20.70
C SER A 104 4.45 -0.61 21.38
N ASP A 105 4.84 0.50 20.73
CA ASP A 105 4.59 1.90 21.12
C ASP A 105 3.10 2.24 21.43
N ILE A 106 2.17 1.35 21.10
CA ILE A 106 0.71 1.54 21.21
C ILE A 106 0.16 1.18 22.61
N GLU A 107 0.85 0.33 23.38
CA GLU A 107 0.36 -0.08 24.72
C GLU A 107 0.68 0.92 25.84
N GLU A 108 1.71 1.76 25.63
CA GLU A 108 2.21 2.71 26.63
C GLU A 108 1.18 3.79 27.07
N PRO A 109 0.35 4.38 26.17
CA PRO A 109 -0.66 5.35 26.55
C PRO A 109 -1.81 4.74 27.38
N TYR A 110 -2.25 3.52 27.06
CA TYR A 110 -3.34 2.85 27.77
C TYR A 110 -2.94 2.50 29.20
N TYR A 111 -1.73 1.97 29.39
CA TYR A 111 -1.19 1.71 30.72
C TYR A 111 -1.07 2.99 31.56
N SER A 112 -0.60 4.08 30.93
CA SER A 112 -0.46 5.38 31.57
C SER A 112 -1.81 5.97 32.00
N LEU A 113 -2.83 5.90 31.13
CA LEU A 113 -4.18 6.34 31.47
C LEU A 113 -4.83 5.49 32.57
N SER A 114 -4.60 4.18 32.53
CA SER A 114 -5.09 3.26 33.56
C SER A 114 -4.47 3.59 34.93
N THR A 115 -3.15 3.81 34.96
CA THR A 115 -2.42 4.25 36.15
C THR A 115 -2.93 5.60 36.65
N TRP A 116 -3.18 6.55 35.74
CA TRP A 116 -3.79 7.84 36.08
C TRP A 116 -5.14 7.67 36.76
N LEU A 117 -6.04 6.86 36.21
CA LEU A 117 -7.37 6.62 36.78
C LEU A 117 -7.30 5.97 38.17
N CYS A 118 -6.37 5.05 38.40
CA CYS A 118 -6.14 4.46 39.72
C CYS A 118 -5.60 5.46 40.76
N ASN A 119 -4.91 6.50 40.30
CA ASN A 119 -4.37 7.56 41.14
C ASN A 119 -5.37 8.67 41.47
N ILE A 120 -6.55 8.70 40.82
CA ILE A 120 -7.62 9.65 41.13
C ILE A 120 -8.31 9.24 42.43
N GLY A 121 -8.13 10.03 43.49
CA GLY A 121 -8.72 9.78 44.81
C GLY A 121 -7.71 9.82 45.95
N ASN A 122 -8.19 9.58 47.17
CA ASN A 122 -7.38 9.73 48.38
C ASN A 122 -6.32 8.62 48.44
N GLN A 123 -5.03 8.96 48.25
CA GLN A 123 -3.90 8.00 48.20
C GLN A 123 -3.75 7.12 49.46
N ASN A 124 -4.45 7.48 50.54
CA ASN A 124 -4.41 6.76 51.82
C ASN A 124 -5.37 5.56 51.90
N GLN A 125 -6.12 5.22 50.83
CA GLN A 125 -6.94 4.00 50.79
C GLN A 125 -6.53 3.06 49.64
N PRO A 126 -6.11 1.81 49.93
CA PRO A 126 -5.71 0.83 48.91
C PRO A 126 -6.90 0.26 48.08
N SER A 127 -8.11 0.82 48.19
CA SER A 127 -9.32 0.41 47.46
C SER A 127 -9.69 1.33 46.29
N ASN A 128 -8.79 2.19 45.80
CA ASN A 128 -9.11 3.23 44.81
C ASN A 128 -9.48 2.72 43.41
N SER A 129 -9.05 1.51 43.00
CA SER A 129 -9.52 0.89 41.75
C SER A 129 -11.05 0.69 41.73
N GLN A 130 -11.69 0.56 42.90
CA GLN A 130 -13.14 0.46 42.99
C GLN A 130 -13.88 1.76 42.66
N TRP A 131 -13.24 2.93 42.79
CA TRP A 131 -13.88 4.20 42.43
C TRP A 131 -14.14 4.25 40.92
N ALA A 132 -13.12 3.96 40.10
CA ALA A 132 -13.23 4.01 38.64
C ALA A 132 -14.28 3.01 38.13
N ALA A 133 -14.34 1.80 38.69
CA ALA A 133 -15.36 0.81 38.36
C ALA A 133 -16.78 1.27 38.73
N LYS A 134 -16.98 1.80 39.96
CA LYS A 134 -18.28 2.34 40.41
C LYS A 134 -18.71 3.56 39.59
N ALA A 135 -17.77 4.45 39.30
CA ALA A 135 -17.99 5.64 38.47
C ALA A 135 -18.35 5.24 37.03
N GLY A 136 -17.65 4.27 36.44
CA GLY A 136 -17.94 3.72 35.12
C GLY A 136 -19.35 3.15 35.02
N ALA A 137 -19.73 2.25 35.94
CA ALA A 137 -21.08 1.66 35.95
C ALA A 137 -22.20 2.71 36.19
N ALA A 138 -21.95 3.68 37.07
CA ALA A 138 -22.89 4.78 37.33
C ALA A 138 -23.03 5.70 36.11
N CYS A 139 -21.92 6.06 35.45
CA CYS A 139 -21.92 6.89 34.24
C CYS A 139 -22.60 6.19 33.07
N ALA A 140 -22.33 4.89 32.86
CA ALA A 140 -23.01 4.10 31.84
C ALA A 140 -24.53 4.11 32.05
N SER A 141 -24.99 3.88 33.28
CA SER A 141 -26.41 3.93 33.63
C SER A 141 -27.01 5.33 33.44
N ALA A 142 -26.33 6.38 33.93
CA ALA A 142 -26.78 7.77 33.83
C ALA A 142 -26.84 8.25 32.38
N PHE A 143 -25.88 7.83 31.54
CA PHE A 143 -25.84 8.14 30.11
C PHE A 143 -27.03 7.53 29.38
N VAL A 144 -27.28 6.22 29.53
CA VAL A 144 -28.44 5.55 28.91
C VAL A 144 -29.76 6.18 29.35
N LEU A 145 -29.87 6.59 30.62
CA LEU A 145 -31.06 7.26 31.15
C LEU A 145 -31.18 8.74 30.71
N GLY A 146 -30.17 9.31 30.06
CA GLY A 146 -30.13 10.72 29.65
C GLY A 146 -29.86 11.71 30.76
N GLN A 147 -29.39 11.24 31.91
CA GLN A 147 -29.00 12.06 33.06
C GLN A 147 -27.62 12.67 32.89
N LEU A 148 -26.78 12.06 32.04
CA LEU A 148 -25.44 12.52 31.69
C LEU A 148 -25.45 13.04 30.23
N SER A 149 -26.05 14.22 30.02
CA SER A 149 -26.09 14.87 28.70
C SER A 149 -25.22 16.14 28.69
N PRO A 150 -24.37 16.34 27.66
CA PRO A 150 -23.41 17.45 27.60
C PRO A 150 -24.02 18.86 27.44
N SER A 151 -25.35 19.04 27.51
CA SER A 151 -26.04 20.27 27.06
C SER A 151 -26.99 20.95 28.06
N ALA A 152 -27.02 20.59 29.35
CA ALA A 152 -27.91 21.28 30.30
C ALA A 152 -27.40 22.65 30.82
N GLY A 153 -26.17 23.05 30.50
CA GLY A 153 -25.54 24.25 31.09
C GLY A 153 -25.02 25.25 30.06
N GLY A 154 -25.88 26.11 29.52
CA GLY A 154 -25.42 27.35 28.89
C GLY A 154 -26.04 27.71 27.53
N SER A 155 -27.31 28.09 27.50
CA SER A 155 -27.80 29.36 26.94
C SER A 155 -29.32 29.27 26.83
N GLY A 156 -30.01 30.15 27.56
CA GLY A 156 -31.45 30.35 27.38
C GLY A 156 -31.68 31.03 26.03
N GLY A 157 -32.01 30.24 25.02
CA GLY A 157 -32.50 30.71 23.73
C GLY A 157 -33.48 29.69 23.20
N ASP A 158 -34.74 30.10 23.06
CA ASP A 158 -35.83 29.31 22.47
C ASP A 158 -35.40 28.72 21.12
N SER A 159 -35.06 27.43 21.12
CA SER A 159 -34.92 26.63 19.90
C SER A 159 -35.71 25.32 20.07
N SER A 160 -37.00 25.44 20.37
CA SER A 160 -37.95 24.32 20.35
C SER A 160 -38.36 23.89 18.93
N ASP A 161 -37.56 24.23 17.91
CA ASP A 161 -37.98 24.12 16.50
C ASP A 161 -36.97 23.38 15.59
N SER A 162 -36.00 22.65 16.15
CA SER A 162 -35.17 21.71 15.38
C SER A 162 -35.56 20.28 15.71
N GLY A 163 -36.47 19.73 14.92
CA GLY A 163 -37.18 18.48 15.16
C GLY A 163 -36.34 17.24 15.51
N ASP A 164 -37.01 16.39 16.29
CA ASP A 164 -36.73 15.10 16.93
C ASP A 164 -36.00 13.98 16.14
N PHE A 165 -35.40 14.25 14.99
CA PHE A 165 -34.89 13.20 14.09
C PHE A 165 -33.38 13.19 13.88
N ASN A 166 -32.60 14.04 14.57
CA ASN A 166 -31.15 14.15 14.34
C ASN A 166 -30.29 13.02 14.97
N GLY A 167 -30.86 12.12 15.79
CA GLY A 167 -30.13 11.04 16.45
C GLY A 167 -29.08 11.54 17.44
N CYS A 168 -28.28 10.65 18.02
CA CYS A 168 -27.21 11.03 18.95
C CYS A 168 -26.25 12.07 18.35
N SER A 169 -26.08 13.18 19.07
CA SER A 169 -25.13 14.25 18.76
C SER A 169 -23.68 13.76 18.82
N GLU A 170 -22.76 14.45 18.13
CA GLU A 170 -21.32 14.13 18.17
C GLU A 170 -20.79 14.11 19.62
N SER A 171 -21.28 15.01 20.46
CA SER A 171 -20.91 15.03 21.88
C SER A 171 -21.44 13.83 22.68
N GLU A 172 -22.57 13.24 22.30
CA GLU A 172 -23.06 11.99 22.92
C GLU A 172 -22.28 10.77 22.44
N VAL A 173 -21.82 10.79 21.18
CA VAL A 173 -20.93 9.77 20.64
C VAL A 173 -19.59 9.78 21.40
N ASP A 174 -18.98 10.95 21.58
CA ASP A 174 -17.75 11.12 22.36
C ASP A 174 -17.94 10.67 23.82
N MET A 175 -19.11 10.98 24.40
CA MET A 175 -19.43 10.57 25.77
C MET A 175 -19.57 9.05 25.89
N GLY A 176 -20.28 8.41 24.96
CA GLY A 176 -20.40 6.96 24.92
C GLY A 176 -19.04 6.26 24.80
N ARG A 177 -18.16 6.78 23.93
CA ARG A 177 -16.78 6.30 23.79
C ARG A 177 -15.98 6.45 25.08
N ALA A 178 -16.01 7.65 25.68
CA ALA A 178 -15.29 7.94 26.92
C ALA A 178 -15.74 7.04 28.08
N ILE A 179 -17.04 6.72 28.18
CA ILE A 179 -17.58 5.81 29.20
C ILE A 179 -17.12 4.38 28.96
N ALA A 180 -17.16 3.88 27.72
CA ALA A 180 -16.66 2.54 27.40
C ALA A 180 -15.17 2.42 27.74
N LYS A 181 -14.36 3.42 27.37
CA LYS A 181 -12.93 3.47 27.70
C LYS A 181 -12.68 3.58 29.21
N LEU A 182 -13.48 4.35 29.95
CA LEU A 182 -13.41 4.41 31.42
C LEU A 182 -13.65 3.02 32.05
N CYS A 183 -14.69 2.31 31.62
CA CYS A 183 -14.99 0.96 32.10
C CYS A 183 -13.84 0.00 31.79
N THR A 184 -13.29 0.06 30.58
CA THR A 184 -12.15 -0.77 30.11
C THR A 184 -10.91 -0.56 30.97
N LEU A 185 -10.50 0.71 31.15
CA LEU A 185 -9.30 1.05 31.90
C LEU A 185 -9.46 0.71 33.38
N ALA A 186 -10.65 0.90 33.96
CA ALA A 186 -10.92 0.67 35.37
C ALA A 186 -10.67 -0.77 35.85
N THR A 187 -10.69 -1.77 34.96
CA THR A 187 -10.45 -3.18 35.34
C THR A 187 -9.10 -3.73 34.84
N SER A 188 -8.32 -2.94 34.10
CA SER A 188 -7.07 -3.41 33.45
C SER A 188 -5.86 -3.51 34.40
N THR A 189 -5.84 -2.77 35.51
CA THR A 189 -4.68 -2.69 36.41
C THR A 189 -4.47 -3.89 37.34
N ASN A 190 -5.47 -4.75 37.53
CA ASN A 190 -5.43 -5.79 38.57
C ASN A 190 -4.98 -7.18 38.06
N ALA A 191 -4.78 -7.34 36.75
CA ALA A 191 -4.50 -8.65 36.15
C ALA A 191 -3.16 -9.30 36.58
N SER A 192 -2.24 -8.54 37.20
CA SER A 192 -0.91 -9.04 37.57
C SER A 192 -0.77 -9.52 39.01
N SER A 193 -1.80 -9.39 39.88
CA SER A 193 -1.69 -9.77 41.29
C SER A 193 -2.87 -10.60 41.82
N SER A 194 -2.69 -11.93 41.82
CA SER A 194 -3.44 -12.95 42.58
C SER A 194 -4.91 -13.25 42.19
N PRO A 195 -5.27 -14.55 41.98
CA PRO A 195 -6.63 -14.96 41.64
C PRO A 195 -7.48 -15.12 42.92
N LEU A 196 -7.98 -14.01 43.48
CA LEU A 196 -8.99 -14.06 44.54
C LEU A 196 -10.32 -13.46 44.06
N LYS A 197 -11.35 -14.28 44.20
CA LYS A 197 -12.72 -14.13 43.69
C LYS A 197 -13.41 -12.87 44.22
N ASN A 198 -13.65 -11.89 43.35
CA ASN A 198 -14.78 -10.93 43.30
C ASN A 198 -14.35 -9.60 42.65
N GLU A 199 -13.64 -9.66 41.52
CA GLU A 199 -13.37 -8.46 40.73
C GLU A 199 -14.35 -8.40 39.57
N SER A 200 -15.14 -7.32 39.52
CA SER A 200 -16.11 -7.10 38.46
C SER A 200 -15.40 -6.91 37.14
N SER A 201 -15.73 -7.71 36.14
CA SER A 201 -15.18 -7.55 34.79
C SER A 201 -15.65 -6.22 34.17
N SER A 202 -14.90 -5.69 33.21
CA SER A 202 -15.32 -4.49 32.47
C SER A 202 -16.71 -4.64 31.83
N SER A 203 -17.06 -5.87 31.40
CA SER A 203 -18.36 -6.21 30.82
C SER A 203 -19.51 -6.09 31.84
N GLU A 204 -19.28 -6.49 33.10
CA GLU A 204 -20.25 -6.34 34.20
C GLU A 204 -20.59 -4.88 34.50
N LEU A 205 -19.71 -3.94 34.16
CA LEU A 205 -19.96 -2.49 34.33
C LEU A 205 -20.89 -1.92 33.23
N LEU A 206 -20.83 -2.46 32.01
CA LEU A 206 -21.57 -1.96 30.85
C LEU A 206 -22.93 -2.64 30.65
N TRP A 207 -23.00 -3.97 30.82
CA TRP A 207 -24.21 -4.75 30.55
C TRP A 207 -25.46 -4.30 31.29
N PRO A 208 -25.42 -3.92 32.59
CA PRO A 208 -26.62 -3.44 33.29
C PRO A 208 -27.23 -2.19 32.66
N ALA A 209 -26.39 -1.27 32.15
CA ALA A 209 -26.84 -0.07 31.46
C ALA A 209 -27.40 -0.40 30.07
N ILE A 210 -26.70 -1.23 29.30
CA ILE A 210 -27.12 -1.69 27.97
C ILE A 210 -28.46 -2.44 28.06
N HIS A 211 -28.60 -3.36 29.01
CA HIS A 211 -29.84 -4.10 29.27
C HIS A 211 -31.00 -3.16 29.60
N ARG A 212 -30.79 -2.15 30.46
CA ARG A 212 -31.85 -1.16 30.76
C ARG A 212 -32.30 -0.37 29.53
N GLY A 213 -31.41 -0.18 28.55
CA GLY A 213 -31.75 0.50 27.31
C GLY A 213 -32.43 -0.40 26.27
N LEU A 214 -32.00 -1.64 26.14
CA LEU A 214 -32.40 -2.56 25.06
C LEU A 214 -33.42 -3.64 25.46
N SER A 215 -33.77 -3.75 26.75
CA SER A 215 -34.71 -4.77 27.25
C SER A 215 -36.18 -4.54 26.86
N GLN A 216 -36.54 -3.36 26.36
CA GLN A 216 -37.91 -3.12 25.89
C GLN A 216 -38.07 -3.67 24.47
N PRO A 217 -39.01 -4.60 24.23
CA PRO A 217 -39.23 -5.16 22.91
C PRO A 217 -39.74 -4.07 21.95
N ILE A 218 -39.12 -3.99 20.79
CA ILE A 218 -39.64 -3.21 19.67
C ILE A 218 -40.77 -4.06 19.07
N SER A 219 -42.03 -3.61 19.14
CA SER A 219 -43.13 -4.30 18.48
C SER A 219 -42.97 -4.19 16.96
N THR A 220 -42.38 -5.21 16.32
CA THR A 220 -42.13 -5.27 14.87
C THR A 220 -43.30 -5.87 14.07
N THR A 221 -44.46 -6.10 14.68
CA THR A 221 -45.63 -6.64 13.95
C THR A 221 -46.28 -5.57 13.07
N SER A 222 -45.83 -5.50 11.81
CA SER A 222 -46.56 -5.21 10.55
C SER A 222 -47.63 -4.10 10.45
N ALA A 223 -47.73 -3.18 11.41
CA ALA A 223 -48.58 -1.99 11.29
C ALA A 223 -47.72 -0.70 11.20
N PRO A 224 -48.04 0.24 10.29
CA PRO A 224 -47.25 1.45 10.13
C PRO A 224 -47.56 2.43 11.28
N VAL A 225 -46.51 3.03 11.83
CA VAL A 225 -46.55 4.27 12.63
C VAL A 225 -47.19 4.14 14.03
N VAL A 226 -46.43 3.60 14.98
CA VAL A 226 -46.28 4.30 16.27
C VAL A 226 -44.79 4.52 16.43
N THR A 227 -44.33 5.74 16.15
CA THR A 227 -42.97 6.17 16.47
C THR A 227 -42.69 5.78 17.93
N PRO A 228 -41.63 5.01 18.24
CA PRO A 228 -41.27 4.76 19.61
C PRO A 228 -41.18 6.11 20.32
N ASN A 229 -41.70 6.18 21.56
CA ASN A 229 -41.63 7.38 22.38
C ASN A 229 -40.22 8.00 22.23
N PRO A 230 -40.06 9.28 21.84
CA PRO A 230 -38.75 9.87 21.54
C PRO A 230 -37.73 9.66 22.68
N THR A 231 -38.21 9.62 23.93
CA THR A 231 -37.35 9.31 25.09
C THR A 231 -36.85 7.87 25.10
N LEU A 232 -37.64 6.92 24.60
CA LEU A 232 -37.25 5.52 24.45
C LEU A 232 -36.26 5.35 23.29
N SER A 233 -36.48 6.02 22.15
CA SER A 233 -35.55 5.98 21.01
C SER A 233 -34.16 6.48 21.42
N LEU A 234 -34.09 7.64 22.09
CA LEU A 234 -32.82 8.20 22.59
C LEU A 234 -32.13 7.28 23.61
N ARG A 235 -32.90 6.62 24.48
CA ARG A 235 -32.37 5.64 25.43
C ARG A 235 -31.74 4.45 24.71
N MET A 236 -32.40 3.92 23.68
CA MET A 236 -31.90 2.81 22.87
C MET A 236 -30.65 3.23 22.07
N GLU A 237 -30.64 4.42 21.47
CA GLU A 237 -29.47 4.95 20.75
C GLU A 237 -28.24 5.08 21.68
N ARG A 238 -28.41 5.60 22.90
CA ARG A 238 -27.31 5.69 23.88
C ARG A 238 -26.84 4.32 24.35
N ALA A 239 -27.74 3.36 24.53
CA ALA A 239 -27.37 1.98 24.84
C ALA A 239 -26.60 1.31 23.70
N LEU A 240 -26.96 1.58 22.45
CA LEU A 240 -26.23 1.13 21.27
C LEU A 240 -24.84 1.74 21.16
N LEU A 241 -24.66 3.02 21.52
CA LEU A 241 -23.33 3.62 21.57
C LEU A 241 -22.43 2.93 22.60
N LEU A 242 -22.94 2.61 23.79
CA LEU A 242 -22.18 1.84 24.79
C LEU A 242 -21.86 0.43 24.30
N LEU A 243 -22.79 -0.22 23.61
CA LEU A 243 -22.59 -1.54 23.02
C LEU A 243 -21.52 -1.50 21.93
N GLU A 244 -21.60 -0.54 20.99
CA GLU A 244 -20.62 -0.33 19.91
C GLU A 244 -19.22 -0.09 20.47
N TYR A 245 -19.05 0.88 21.37
CA TYR A 245 -17.72 1.22 21.88
C TYR A 245 -17.20 0.18 22.86
N GLY A 246 -18.06 -0.48 23.63
CA GLY A 246 -17.67 -1.65 24.42
C GLY A 246 -17.16 -2.79 23.54
N CYS A 247 -17.76 -2.96 22.35
CA CYS A 247 -17.29 -3.92 21.33
C CYS A 247 -15.92 -3.53 20.75
N LYS A 248 -15.74 -2.25 20.40
CA LYS A 248 -14.47 -1.75 19.84
C LYS A 248 -13.30 -1.79 20.81
N GLU A 249 -13.54 -1.54 22.10
CA GLU A 249 -12.53 -1.67 23.16
C GLU A 249 -12.27 -3.15 23.55
N GLY A 250 -12.93 -4.12 22.91
CA GLY A 250 -12.75 -5.54 23.21
C GLY A 250 -13.24 -5.96 24.60
N VAL A 251 -14.09 -5.13 25.24
CA VAL A 251 -14.72 -5.42 26.53
C VAL A 251 -15.98 -6.26 26.36
N LEU A 252 -16.73 -5.99 25.29
CA LEU A 252 -17.95 -6.71 24.92
C LEU A 252 -17.68 -7.49 23.64
N GLY A 253 -17.78 -8.81 23.68
CA GLY A 253 -17.57 -9.62 22.49
C GLY A 253 -17.08 -11.02 22.83
N GLY A 254 -17.20 -11.94 21.89
CA GLY A 254 -16.77 -13.31 22.10
C GLY A 254 -15.25 -13.50 22.14
N MET A 255 -14.47 -12.51 21.70
CA MET A 255 -13.03 -12.68 21.41
C MET A 255 -12.08 -12.30 22.56
N GLY A 256 -12.55 -11.73 23.67
CA GLY A 256 -11.65 -11.38 24.78
C GLY A 256 -12.39 -10.89 26.03
N ASN A 257 -11.85 -11.24 27.21
CA ASN A 257 -12.27 -10.81 28.55
C ASN A 257 -13.45 -11.54 29.24
N GLY A 258 -13.70 -12.81 28.88
CA GLY A 258 -14.19 -13.78 29.88
C GLY A 258 -15.68 -14.11 29.91
N GLU A 259 -16.49 -13.69 28.94
CA GLU A 259 -17.93 -14.02 28.93
C GLU A 259 -18.35 -15.11 27.93
N LEU A 260 -17.50 -15.48 26.98
CA LEU A 260 -17.78 -16.60 26.06
C LEU A 260 -16.60 -17.55 25.99
N LEU A 261 -16.86 -18.77 26.50
CA LEU A 261 -15.92 -19.88 26.48
C LEU A 261 -15.62 -20.25 25.03
N VAL A 262 -14.34 -20.20 24.64
CA VAL A 262 -13.88 -21.06 23.56
C VAL A 262 -13.97 -22.47 24.09
N ASP A 263 -14.67 -23.37 23.40
CA ASP A 263 -14.69 -24.77 23.82
C ASP A 263 -13.26 -25.31 23.76
N ASN A 264 -12.71 -25.64 24.93
CA ASN A 264 -11.33 -26.12 25.10
C ASN A 264 -11.03 -27.36 24.24
N LYS A 265 -12.06 -28.08 23.75
CA LYS A 265 -11.89 -29.26 22.88
C LYS A 265 -11.93 -28.95 21.39
N THR A 266 -12.73 -27.99 20.96
CA THR A 266 -12.96 -27.72 19.52
C THR A 266 -12.33 -26.42 19.04
N GLY A 267 -11.88 -25.56 19.94
CA GLY A 267 -11.35 -24.24 19.58
C GLY A 267 -12.40 -23.30 18.99
N LYS A 268 -13.69 -23.68 18.99
CA LYS A 268 -14.80 -22.88 18.46
C LYS A 268 -15.38 -21.98 19.55
N MET A 269 -15.78 -20.77 19.17
CA MET A 269 -16.45 -19.83 20.06
C MET A 269 -17.85 -20.35 20.40
N MET A 270 -18.22 -20.39 21.68
CA MET A 270 -19.59 -20.70 22.08
C MET A 270 -20.55 -19.56 21.71
N ALA A 271 -21.82 -19.91 21.48
CA ALA A 271 -22.88 -18.93 21.25
C ALA A 271 -23.13 -18.07 22.51
N PRO A 272 -23.50 -16.79 22.36
CA PRO A 272 -23.80 -15.92 23.50
C PRO A 272 -24.90 -16.49 24.40
N PRO A 273 -24.91 -16.16 25.70
CA PRO A 273 -26.00 -16.52 26.60
C PRO A 273 -27.36 -16.07 26.06
N PRO A 274 -28.46 -16.80 26.31
CA PRO A 274 -29.78 -16.49 25.73
C PRO A 274 -30.30 -15.07 26.02
N ASN A 275 -29.98 -14.53 27.19
CA ASN A 275 -30.32 -13.16 27.56
C ASN A 275 -29.56 -12.11 26.73
N ILE A 276 -28.30 -12.39 26.37
CA ILE A 276 -27.50 -11.53 25.49
C ILE A 276 -28.00 -11.69 24.05
N GLU A 277 -28.32 -12.90 23.59
CA GLU A 277 -28.92 -13.14 22.26
C GLU A 277 -30.20 -12.31 22.04
N VAL A 278 -31.10 -12.25 23.03
CA VAL A 278 -32.32 -11.42 22.93
C VAL A 278 -32.01 -9.92 22.85
N LEU A 279 -31.01 -9.43 23.60
CA LEU A 279 -30.60 -8.03 23.53
C LEU A 279 -29.94 -7.69 22.18
N LEU A 280 -29.10 -8.58 21.67
CA LEU A 280 -28.45 -8.44 20.36
C LEU A 280 -29.50 -8.41 19.25
N LYS A 281 -30.51 -9.28 19.32
CA LYS A 281 -31.67 -9.27 18.42
C LYS A 281 -32.39 -7.91 18.45
N ASN A 282 -32.71 -7.39 19.63
CA ASN A 282 -33.35 -6.08 19.78
C ASN A 282 -32.47 -4.94 19.23
N ALA A 283 -31.16 -4.99 19.46
CA ALA A 283 -30.20 -4.03 18.92
C ALA A 283 -30.20 -4.03 17.38
N VAL A 284 -30.13 -5.21 16.76
CA VAL A 284 -30.18 -5.38 15.31
C VAL A 284 -31.48 -4.83 14.75
N TYR A 285 -32.64 -5.21 15.28
CA TYR A 285 -33.92 -4.67 14.81
C TYR A 285 -34.03 -3.16 14.97
N PHE A 286 -33.49 -2.59 16.05
CA PHE A 286 -33.48 -1.14 16.21
C PHE A 286 -32.58 -0.46 15.17
N LEU A 287 -31.38 -0.99 14.93
CA LEU A 287 -30.47 -0.46 13.92
C LEU A 287 -31.09 -0.52 12.53
N LEU A 288 -31.71 -1.64 12.17
CA LEU A 288 -32.43 -1.80 10.90
C LEU A 288 -33.61 -0.82 10.78
N TYR A 289 -34.37 -0.62 11.86
CA TYR A 289 -35.43 0.38 11.92
C TYR A 289 -34.89 1.82 11.74
N GLN A 290 -33.75 2.14 12.34
CA GLN A 290 -33.09 3.44 12.17
C GLN A 290 -32.57 3.64 10.74
N ILE A 291 -32.05 2.59 10.11
CA ILE A 291 -31.63 2.60 8.69
C ILE A 291 -32.84 2.85 7.78
N GLU A 292 -33.96 2.20 8.08
CA GLU A 292 -35.24 2.43 7.39
C GLU A 292 -35.71 3.88 7.54
N LEU A 293 -35.65 4.45 8.76
CA LEU A 293 -36.04 5.82 9.04
C LEU A 293 -35.18 6.86 8.30
N VAL A 294 -33.86 6.64 8.20
CA VAL A 294 -32.96 7.51 7.42
C VAL A 294 -33.40 7.59 5.95
N THR A 295 -34.03 6.52 5.46
CA THR A 295 -34.56 6.46 4.09
C THR A 295 -35.91 7.17 3.94
N ILE A 296 -36.78 7.07 4.96
CA ILE A 296 -38.11 7.73 5.00
C ILE A 296 -38.00 9.26 5.20
N LEU A 297 -36.93 9.77 5.82
CA LEU A 297 -36.68 11.21 5.94
C LEU A 297 -36.50 11.94 4.59
N CYS A 298 -36.48 11.21 3.47
CA CYS A 298 -36.63 11.77 2.12
C CYS A 298 -38.08 12.16 1.74
N ASP A 299 -39.08 11.80 2.55
CA ASP A 299 -40.52 11.98 2.27
C ASP A 299 -41.10 13.25 2.95
N ASN A 300 -40.77 13.48 4.23
CA ASN A 300 -41.35 14.56 5.04
C ASN A 300 -40.57 15.89 4.89
N GLY A 301 -41.08 16.78 4.04
CA GLY A 301 -40.46 18.02 3.56
C GLY A 301 -40.05 19.08 4.60
N GLY A 302 -39.08 18.78 5.45
CA GLY A 302 -38.36 19.78 6.25
C GLY A 302 -37.64 20.79 5.35
N THR A 303 -37.77 22.07 5.66
CA THR A 303 -37.27 23.20 4.87
C THR A 303 -35.74 23.29 4.92
N PHE A 304 -35.05 22.54 4.07
CA PHE A 304 -33.59 22.59 3.95
C PHE A 304 -33.16 23.42 2.73
N MET A 305 -32.44 24.51 2.99
CA MET A 305 -31.95 25.48 2.01
C MET A 305 -30.99 24.90 0.97
N THR A 306 -31.06 25.46 -0.23
CA THR A 306 -30.52 24.98 -1.51
C THR A 306 -29.01 25.20 -1.68
N SER A 307 -28.25 24.10 -1.70
CA SER A 307 -26.92 24.01 -2.30
C SER A 307 -26.73 22.60 -2.86
N TYR A 308 -26.18 22.48 -4.06
CA TYR A 308 -26.00 21.22 -4.79
C TYR A 308 -24.96 20.26 -4.16
N ARG A 309 -24.38 20.65 -3.02
CA ARG A 309 -23.60 19.82 -2.07
C ARG A 309 -24.04 20.16 -0.64
N SER A 310 -25.29 19.90 -0.32
CA SER A 310 -25.88 20.35 0.95
C SER A 310 -25.27 19.62 2.13
N SER A 311 -25.03 20.33 3.24
CA SER A 311 -24.62 19.74 4.52
C SER A 311 -25.61 18.70 5.04
N ALA A 312 -26.87 18.73 4.57
CA ALA A 312 -27.90 17.76 4.93
C ALA A 312 -27.70 16.40 4.25
N THR A 313 -27.30 16.38 2.98
CA THR A 313 -26.97 15.15 2.25
C THR A 313 -25.80 14.43 2.92
N ASN A 314 -24.74 15.17 3.26
CA ASN A 314 -23.59 14.59 3.96
C ASN A 314 -23.97 14.04 5.34
N ARG A 315 -24.89 14.70 6.08
CA ARG A 315 -25.37 14.22 7.38
C ARG A 315 -26.18 12.94 7.28
N ALA A 316 -27.05 12.82 6.27
CA ALA A 316 -27.84 11.60 6.06
C ALA A 316 -26.93 10.42 5.67
N SER A 317 -26.01 10.63 4.71
CA SER A 317 -25.02 9.64 4.31
C SER A 317 -24.08 9.25 5.46
N SER A 318 -23.59 10.21 6.25
CA SER A 318 -22.72 9.92 7.40
C SER A 318 -23.47 9.16 8.51
N ARG A 319 -24.74 9.49 8.76
CA ARG A 319 -25.58 8.74 9.69
C ARG A 319 -25.82 7.33 9.21
N PHE A 320 -26.13 7.16 7.92
CA PHE A 320 -26.30 5.84 7.32
C PHE A 320 -25.03 4.99 7.45
N ALA A 321 -23.87 5.54 7.08
CA ALA A 321 -22.58 4.88 7.23
C ALA A 321 -22.27 4.50 8.69
N ARG A 322 -22.62 5.37 9.66
CA ARG A 322 -22.47 5.07 11.10
C ARG A 322 -23.35 3.90 11.54
N LEU A 323 -24.62 3.87 11.13
CA LEU A 323 -25.55 2.80 11.49
C LEU A 323 -25.10 1.44 10.92
N ILE A 324 -24.60 1.42 9.67
CA ILE A 324 -23.97 0.23 9.09
C ILE A 324 -22.73 -0.17 9.87
N GLY A 325 -21.86 0.80 10.21
CA GLY A 325 -20.67 0.56 11.02
C GLY A 325 -21.01 -0.06 12.37
N GLN A 326 -22.04 0.42 13.04
CA GLN A 326 -22.55 -0.14 14.30
C GLN A 326 -23.02 -1.60 14.14
N LEU A 327 -23.79 -1.88 13.09
CA LEU A 327 -24.26 -3.23 12.81
C LEU A 327 -23.10 -4.18 12.51
N ARG A 328 -22.10 -3.73 11.76
CA ARG A 328 -20.87 -4.48 11.45
C ARG A 328 -20.03 -4.73 12.70
N THR A 329 -19.81 -3.71 13.53
CA THR A 329 -19.09 -3.88 14.81
C THR A 329 -19.78 -4.92 15.68
N LEU A 330 -21.11 -4.86 15.77
CA LEU A 330 -21.88 -5.83 16.56
C LEU A 330 -21.72 -7.26 16.04
N HIS A 331 -21.90 -7.47 14.73
CA HIS A 331 -21.73 -8.80 14.13
C HIS A 331 -20.30 -9.32 14.28
N GLY A 332 -19.29 -8.47 14.03
CA GLY A 332 -17.88 -8.82 14.16
C GLY A 332 -17.48 -9.20 15.60
N SER A 333 -18.09 -8.57 16.61
CA SER A 333 -17.84 -8.89 18.01
C SER A 333 -18.59 -10.14 18.49
N TYR A 334 -19.65 -10.57 17.78
CA TYR A 334 -20.45 -11.76 18.12
C TYR A 334 -20.67 -12.69 16.91
N PRO A 335 -19.60 -13.24 16.29
CA PRO A 335 -19.72 -14.06 15.09
C PRO A 335 -20.45 -15.40 15.32
N ALA A 336 -20.54 -15.86 16.59
CA ALA A 336 -21.25 -17.07 16.98
C ALA A 336 -22.72 -16.84 17.35
N SER A 337 -23.24 -15.61 17.25
CA SER A 337 -24.64 -15.30 17.54
C SER A 337 -25.55 -15.84 16.43
N THR A 338 -26.40 -16.79 16.78
CA THR A 338 -27.34 -17.38 15.82
C THR A 338 -28.54 -16.46 15.56
N GLU A 339 -28.91 -15.60 16.52
CA GLU A 339 -30.01 -14.67 16.35
C GLU A 339 -29.62 -13.49 15.46
N ILE A 340 -28.38 -12.97 15.56
CA ILE A 340 -27.90 -11.93 14.63
C ILE A 340 -27.84 -12.51 13.22
N ALA A 341 -27.18 -13.67 13.01
CA ALA A 341 -27.06 -14.29 11.69
C ALA A 341 -28.45 -14.50 11.04
N LYS A 342 -29.37 -15.19 11.74
CA LYS A 342 -30.73 -15.43 11.24
C LYS A 342 -31.50 -14.14 10.93
N ALA A 343 -31.39 -13.10 11.77
CA ALA A 343 -32.10 -11.85 11.56
C ALA A 343 -31.58 -11.12 10.31
N VAL A 344 -30.27 -11.12 10.11
CA VAL A 344 -29.59 -10.44 9.00
C VAL A 344 -29.81 -11.22 7.68
N ASP A 345 -29.77 -12.56 7.71
CA ASP A 345 -30.05 -13.43 6.55
C ASP A 345 -31.53 -13.37 6.12
N ALA A 346 -32.46 -13.47 7.07
CA ALA A 346 -33.90 -13.36 6.77
C ALA A 346 -34.23 -12.01 6.11
N LEU A 347 -33.64 -10.93 6.63
CA LEU A 347 -33.86 -9.60 6.07
C LEU A 347 -33.23 -9.44 4.67
N LEU A 348 -32.09 -10.09 4.39
CA LEU A 348 -31.51 -10.12 3.05
C LEU A 348 -32.50 -10.73 2.05
N CYS A 349 -33.07 -11.90 2.38
CA CYS A 349 -34.07 -12.57 1.56
C CYS A 349 -35.31 -11.70 1.34
N GLU A 350 -35.90 -11.18 2.41
CA GLU A 350 -37.08 -10.30 2.34
C GLU A 350 -36.83 -9.04 1.50
N SER A 351 -35.69 -8.40 1.68
CA SER A 351 -35.35 -7.15 0.98
C SER A 351 -35.07 -7.39 -0.50
N VAL A 352 -34.39 -8.48 -0.84
CA VAL A 352 -34.12 -8.84 -2.24
C VAL A 352 -35.41 -9.25 -2.96
N ASP A 353 -36.31 -9.99 -2.32
CA ASP A 353 -37.60 -10.34 -2.92
C ASP A 353 -38.50 -9.11 -3.08
N ALA A 354 -38.46 -8.15 -2.15
CA ALA A 354 -39.10 -6.85 -2.32
C ALA A 354 -38.52 -6.08 -3.52
N LEU A 355 -37.20 -6.07 -3.69
CA LEU A 355 -36.54 -5.47 -4.87
C LEU A 355 -36.95 -6.16 -6.18
N LYS A 356 -37.03 -7.50 -6.22
CA LYS A 356 -37.53 -8.25 -7.38
C LYS A 356 -38.96 -7.84 -7.74
N ASN A 357 -39.83 -7.74 -6.74
CA ASN A 357 -41.23 -7.35 -6.94
C ASN A 357 -41.33 -5.93 -7.50
N ILE A 358 -40.53 -4.98 -6.98
CA ILE A 358 -40.45 -3.61 -7.52
C ILE A 358 -39.93 -3.62 -8.96
N SER A 359 -38.91 -4.43 -9.26
CA SER A 359 -38.33 -4.50 -10.61
C SER A 359 -39.30 -5.08 -11.64
N ASN A 360 -40.21 -5.97 -11.23
CA ASN A 360 -41.22 -6.57 -12.10
C ASN A 360 -42.46 -5.67 -12.27
N ASP A 361 -42.71 -4.78 -11.31
CA ASP A 361 -43.79 -3.80 -11.36
C ASP A 361 -43.37 -2.61 -12.22
N ASN A 362 -43.72 -2.65 -13.51
CA ASN A 362 -43.40 -1.62 -14.50
C ASN A 362 -44.12 -0.27 -14.27
N THR A 363 -44.77 -0.06 -13.12
CA THR A 363 -45.45 1.19 -12.79
C THR A 363 -44.56 2.08 -11.90
N PRO A 364 -43.95 3.16 -12.46
CA PRO A 364 -43.14 4.07 -11.66
C PRO A 364 -44.06 4.90 -10.75
N SER A 365 -44.07 4.58 -9.46
CA SER A 365 -44.77 5.33 -8.42
C SER A 365 -43.78 5.93 -7.41
N ASP A 366 -44.12 7.07 -6.81
CA ASP A 366 -43.31 7.73 -5.77
C ASP A 366 -43.04 6.78 -4.60
N ALA A 367 -44.04 5.95 -4.23
CA ALA A 367 -43.91 4.93 -3.21
C ALA A 367 -42.90 3.84 -3.59
N ASN A 368 -42.87 3.43 -4.87
CA ASN A 368 -41.90 2.44 -5.36
C ASN A 368 -40.47 2.99 -5.34
N ALA A 369 -40.25 4.27 -5.65
CA ALA A 369 -38.93 4.89 -5.58
C ALA A 369 -38.38 4.94 -4.15
N VAL A 370 -39.20 5.36 -3.17
CA VAL A 370 -38.80 5.40 -1.75
C VAL A 370 -38.57 3.99 -1.21
N ASN A 371 -39.45 3.04 -1.55
CA ASN A 371 -39.28 1.65 -1.15
C ASN A 371 -38.02 1.04 -1.78
N MET A 372 -37.70 1.36 -3.04
CA MET A 372 -36.46 0.91 -3.69
C MET A 372 -35.20 1.39 -2.94
N VAL A 373 -35.14 2.67 -2.56
CA VAL A 373 -34.00 3.17 -1.76
C VAL A 373 -33.96 2.44 -0.41
N LYS A 374 -35.10 2.23 0.24
CA LYS A 374 -35.18 1.51 1.52
C LYS A 374 -34.62 0.11 1.41
N GLN A 375 -35.13 -0.69 0.47
CA GLN A 375 -34.71 -2.08 0.32
C GLN A 375 -33.24 -2.18 -0.11
N MET A 376 -32.76 -1.31 -1.01
CA MET A 376 -31.35 -1.27 -1.40
C MET A 376 -30.41 -0.98 -0.21
N THR A 377 -30.81 -0.03 0.62
CA THR A 377 -30.09 0.38 1.84
C THR A 377 -30.02 -0.76 2.86
N LEU A 378 -31.13 -1.50 3.03
CA LEU A 378 -31.18 -2.69 3.89
C LEU A 378 -30.30 -3.82 3.34
N VAL A 379 -30.38 -4.12 2.03
CA VAL A 379 -29.52 -5.12 1.37
C VAL A 379 -28.05 -4.82 1.60
N TYR A 380 -27.62 -3.57 1.40
CA TYR A 380 -26.23 -3.21 1.68
C TYR A 380 -25.86 -3.40 3.14
N ALA A 381 -26.68 -2.91 4.07
CA ALA A 381 -26.42 -3.01 5.50
C ALA A 381 -26.27 -4.48 5.95
N VAL A 382 -27.18 -5.37 5.54
CA VAL A 382 -27.10 -6.78 5.93
C VAL A 382 -25.89 -7.47 5.32
N LEU A 383 -25.60 -7.23 4.04
CA LEU A 383 -24.44 -7.82 3.36
C LEU A 383 -23.11 -7.39 3.99
N THR A 384 -23.00 -6.12 4.44
CA THR A 384 -21.78 -5.66 5.14
C THR A 384 -21.55 -6.32 6.49
N CYS A 385 -22.59 -6.95 7.04
CA CYS A 385 -22.54 -7.73 8.26
C CYS A 385 -22.37 -9.23 7.99
N GLY A 386 -22.06 -9.61 6.76
CA GLY A 386 -21.75 -11.00 6.41
C GLY A 386 -22.95 -11.85 6.04
N ALA A 387 -24.16 -11.29 5.95
CA ALA A 387 -25.35 -12.06 5.59
C ALA A 387 -25.14 -12.90 4.33
N ASP A 388 -25.80 -14.05 4.31
CA ASP A 388 -25.68 -15.02 3.25
C ASP A 388 -27.02 -15.67 2.91
N TYR A 389 -27.11 -16.24 1.72
CA TYR A 389 -28.23 -17.09 1.32
C TYR A 389 -27.98 -18.50 1.85
N ASP A 390 -28.00 -18.67 3.17
CA ASP A 390 -27.84 -19.97 3.81
C ASP A 390 -29.19 -20.42 4.39
N ASP A 391 -29.93 -21.20 3.59
CA ASP A 391 -31.13 -21.89 4.04
C ASP A 391 -30.68 -23.30 4.45
N GLY A 392 -30.55 -23.53 5.75
CA GLY A 392 -29.72 -24.59 6.34
C GLY A 392 -29.84 -25.99 5.74
N ASP A 393 -28.72 -26.74 5.77
CA ASP A 393 -28.49 -28.15 5.42
C ASP A 393 -29.06 -28.71 4.08
N ASN A 394 -29.91 -27.98 3.35
CA ASN A 394 -30.68 -28.50 2.20
C ASN A 394 -30.46 -27.75 0.88
N VAL A 395 -29.67 -26.68 0.84
CA VAL A 395 -29.27 -26.03 -0.41
C VAL A 395 -27.98 -26.67 -0.91
N THR A 396 -28.02 -27.31 -2.08
CA THR A 396 -26.81 -27.77 -2.79
C THR A 396 -25.89 -26.57 -3.02
N GLU A 397 -24.56 -26.71 -2.87
CA GLU A 397 -23.59 -25.60 -2.98
C GLU A 397 -23.79 -24.70 -4.24
N ASP A 398 -24.28 -25.28 -5.35
CA ASP A 398 -24.64 -24.58 -6.59
C ASP A 398 -25.79 -23.56 -6.45
N GLY A 399 -26.72 -23.79 -5.52
CA GLY A 399 -27.90 -22.94 -5.30
C GLY A 399 -27.53 -21.58 -4.71
N GLY A 400 -26.58 -21.55 -3.77
CA GLY A 400 -26.13 -20.32 -3.13
C GLY A 400 -25.46 -19.34 -4.11
N ILE A 401 -24.62 -19.82 -5.02
CA ILE A 401 -24.00 -18.96 -6.05
C ILE A 401 -25.07 -18.34 -6.95
N LYS A 402 -26.06 -19.14 -7.37
CA LYS A 402 -27.14 -18.66 -8.23
C LYS A 402 -27.91 -17.50 -7.58
N TYR A 403 -28.21 -17.58 -6.28
CA TYR A 403 -28.89 -16.48 -5.58
C TYR A 403 -28.04 -15.20 -5.50
N HIS A 404 -26.73 -15.29 -5.26
CA HIS A 404 -25.85 -14.12 -5.30
C HIS A 404 -25.78 -13.51 -6.71
N VAL A 405 -25.67 -14.36 -7.72
CA VAL A 405 -25.66 -13.97 -9.14
C VAL A 405 -26.95 -13.25 -9.53
N ASP A 406 -28.10 -13.85 -9.24
CA ASP A 406 -29.41 -13.27 -9.54
C ASP A 406 -29.58 -11.92 -8.82
N THR A 407 -29.15 -11.84 -7.56
CA THR A 407 -29.15 -10.60 -6.78
C THR A 407 -28.28 -9.54 -7.43
N CYS A 408 -27.04 -9.86 -7.79
CA CYS A 408 -26.15 -8.92 -8.48
C CYS A 408 -26.76 -8.38 -9.77
N ASN A 409 -27.43 -9.22 -10.58
CA ASN A 409 -28.11 -8.79 -11.80
C ASN A 409 -29.24 -7.80 -11.50
N ILE A 410 -30.07 -8.09 -10.49
CA ILE A 410 -31.15 -7.19 -10.06
C ILE A 410 -30.57 -5.83 -9.65
N LEU A 411 -29.54 -5.82 -8.79
CA LEU A 411 -28.94 -4.59 -8.31
C LEU A 411 -28.30 -3.77 -9.45
N LEU A 412 -27.63 -4.41 -10.40
CA LEU A 412 -27.04 -3.74 -11.56
C LEU A 412 -28.09 -3.09 -12.47
N MET A 413 -29.18 -3.81 -12.77
CA MET A 413 -30.24 -3.33 -13.66
C MET A 413 -31.10 -2.23 -13.03
N MET A 414 -31.12 -2.14 -11.71
CA MET A 414 -31.86 -1.09 -11.02
C MET A 414 -31.28 0.30 -11.27
N GLN A 415 -32.12 1.17 -11.81
CA GLN A 415 -31.85 2.60 -11.98
C GLN A 415 -32.83 3.42 -11.13
N PHE A 416 -32.30 4.42 -10.44
CA PHE A 416 -33.13 5.36 -9.70
C PHE A 416 -33.68 6.41 -10.66
N GLU A 417 -34.93 6.24 -11.08
CA GLU A 417 -35.66 7.22 -11.89
C GLU A 417 -36.50 8.15 -11.00
N LEU A 418 -36.49 9.46 -11.32
CA LEU A 418 -37.38 10.40 -10.65
C LEU A 418 -38.82 10.24 -11.15
N PRO A 419 -39.82 10.34 -10.25
CA PRO A 419 -41.19 10.56 -10.67
C PRO A 419 -41.33 11.92 -11.40
N LYS A 420 -41.95 11.91 -12.58
CA LYS A 420 -42.11 13.08 -13.46
C LYS A 420 -43.12 14.14 -12.95
N SER A 421 -43.58 14.05 -11.70
CA SER A 421 -44.61 14.93 -11.15
C SER A 421 -44.12 16.38 -11.02
N SER A 422 -44.86 17.30 -11.64
CA SER A 422 -44.56 18.74 -11.74
C SER A 422 -44.55 19.51 -10.39
N ALA A 423 -44.89 18.86 -9.27
CA ALA A 423 -44.97 19.49 -7.95
C ALA A 423 -43.62 19.62 -7.20
N TYR A 424 -42.51 19.08 -7.72
CA TYR A 424 -41.25 18.88 -6.98
C TYR A 424 -40.12 19.90 -7.25
N SER A 425 -40.39 21.02 -7.96
CA SER A 425 -39.35 22.03 -8.25
C SER A 425 -38.65 22.60 -7.00
N THR A 426 -39.28 22.50 -5.83
CA THR A 426 -38.81 22.97 -4.52
C THR A 426 -38.04 21.94 -3.67
N LYS A 427 -37.92 20.66 -4.08
CA LYS A 427 -37.32 19.56 -3.27
C LYS A 427 -36.08 18.89 -3.91
N LYS A 428 -35.33 19.61 -4.74
CA LYS A 428 -34.13 19.07 -5.44
C LYS A 428 -33.07 18.45 -4.49
N ALA A 429 -32.93 18.99 -3.27
CA ALA A 429 -31.94 18.50 -2.30
C ALA A 429 -32.29 17.11 -1.74
N MET A 430 -33.57 16.83 -1.47
CA MET A 430 -34.04 15.52 -0.98
C MET A 430 -33.81 14.43 -2.02
N VAL A 431 -34.20 14.72 -3.26
CA VAL A 431 -34.01 13.82 -4.40
C VAL A 431 -32.53 13.49 -4.59
N GLN A 432 -31.66 14.49 -4.47
CA GLN A 432 -30.22 14.28 -4.56
C GLN A 432 -29.72 13.38 -3.42
N THR A 433 -30.18 13.59 -2.18
CA THR A 433 -29.84 12.73 -1.04
C THR A 433 -30.29 11.29 -1.25
N ALA A 434 -31.54 11.06 -1.68
CA ALA A 434 -32.06 9.72 -1.98
C ALA A 434 -31.25 9.02 -3.07
N ARG A 435 -30.92 9.74 -4.16
CA ARG A 435 -30.04 9.23 -5.22
C ARG A 435 -28.64 8.90 -4.70
N SER A 436 -28.09 9.75 -3.84
CA SER A 436 -26.77 9.55 -3.23
C SER A 436 -26.74 8.30 -2.33
N VAL A 437 -27.72 8.13 -1.45
CA VAL A 437 -27.85 6.95 -0.58
C VAL A 437 -28.08 5.69 -1.41
N PHE A 438 -28.94 5.76 -2.44
CA PHE A 438 -29.18 4.66 -3.36
C PHE A 438 -27.89 4.19 -4.06
N GLN A 439 -27.12 5.12 -4.63
CA GLN A 439 -25.87 4.77 -5.32
C GLN A 439 -24.83 4.21 -4.34
N TYR A 440 -24.70 4.80 -3.15
CA TYR A 440 -23.81 4.29 -2.11
C TYR A 440 -24.17 2.86 -1.70
N ALA A 441 -25.45 2.59 -1.45
CA ALA A 441 -25.95 1.27 -1.10
C ALA A 441 -25.83 0.26 -2.25
N LYS A 442 -26.14 0.67 -3.50
CA LYS A 442 -26.02 -0.20 -4.69
C LYS A 442 -24.59 -0.70 -4.87
N TRP A 443 -23.63 0.22 -4.94
CA TRP A 443 -22.24 -0.14 -5.17
C TRP A 443 -21.61 -0.84 -3.96
N GLY A 444 -22.01 -0.46 -2.75
CA GLY A 444 -21.61 -1.17 -1.53
C GLY A 444 -22.14 -2.60 -1.45
N ALA A 445 -23.40 -2.84 -1.84
CA ALA A 445 -23.96 -4.19 -1.86
C ALA A 445 -23.23 -5.07 -2.88
N LEU A 446 -22.95 -4.52 -4.07
CA LEU A 446 -22.19 -5.22 -5.10
C LEU A 446 -20.74 -5.50 -4.68
N SER A 447 -20.08 -4.57 -3.97
CA SER A 447 -18.74 -4.82 -3.44
C SER A 447 -18.73 -5.94 -2.39
N CYS A 448 -19.85 -6.20 -1.69
CA CYS A 448 -20.00 -7.34 -0.78
C CYS A 448 -20.28 -8.67 -1.48
N LEU A 449 -21.11 -8.67 -2.52
CA LEU A 449 -21.53 -9.90 -3.19
C LEU A 449 -20.44 -10.48 -4.09
N LEU A 450 -19.68 -9.64 -4.80
CA LEU A 450 -18.67 -10.09 -5.76
C LEU A 450 -17.55 -10.95 -5.15
N PRO A 451 -16.92 -10.55 -4.02
CA PRO A 451 -15.95 -11.40 -3.34
C PRO A 451 -16.54 -12.74 -2.90
N LYS A 452 -17.80 -12.77 -2.41
CA LYS A 452 -18.47 -14.02 -2.03
C LYS A 452 -18.64 -14.97 -3.20
N ILE A 453 -19.00 -14.43 -4.38
CA ILE A 453 -19.08 -15.20 -5.63
C ILE A 453 -17.69 -15.75 -5.99
N ALA A 454 -16.64 -14.93 -5.90
CA ALA A 454 -15.27 -15.34 -6.20
C ALA A 454 -14.76 -16.47 -5.30
N THR A 455 -14.93 -16.35 -3.99
CA THR A 455 -14.50 -17.37 -3.02
C THR A 455 -15.19 -18.70 -3.28
N ARG A 456 -16.50 -18.69 -3.55
CA ARG A 456 -17.26 -19.92 -3.84
C ARG A 456 -16.93 -20.52 -5.21
N MET A 457 -16.66 -19.70 -6.21
CA MET A 457 -16.19 -20.19 -7.51
C MET A 457 -14.84 -20.89 -7.41
N ASN A 458 -13.91 -20.34 -6.62
CA ASN A 458 -12.61 -20.98 -6.42
C ASN A 458 -12.71 -22.30 -5.64
N SER A 459 -13.71 -22.49 -4.77
CA SER A 459 -13.92 -23.78 -4.08
C SER A 459 -14.54 -24.84 -4.99
N LEU A 460 -15.44 -24.45 -5.92
CA LEU A 460 -16.07 -25.36 -6.88
C LEU A 460 -15.11 -25.65 -8.04
N HIS A 461 -14.27 -26.68 -7.89
CA HIS A 461 -13.29 -27.14 -8.88
C HIS A 461 -13.90 -27.68 -10.20
N SER A 462 -15.21 -27.53 -10.43
CA SER A 462 -15.92 -27.97 -11.63
C SER A 462 -16.39 -26.79 -12.47
N SER A 463 -15.60 -26.44 -13.48
CA SER A 463 -15.92 -25.45 -14.51
C SER A 463 -17.14 -25.88 -15.32
N SER A 464 -18.34 -25.40 -14.97
CA SER A 464 -19.46 -25.43 -15.90
C SER A 464 -19.29 -24.25 -16.86
N ASP A 465 -19.11 -24.52 -18.16
CA ASP A 465 -18.98 -23.51 -19.23
C ASP A 465 -20.09 -22.41 -19.18
N THR A 466 -21.24 -22.76 -18.61
CA THR A 466 -22.37 -21.83 -18.42
C THR A 466 -22.08 -20.74 -17.38
N MET A 467 -21.30 -21.04 -16.35
CA MET A 467 -20.95 -20.10 -15.28
C MET A 467 -19.84 -19.14 -15.72
N GLU A 468 -18.84 -19.60 -16.46
CA GLU A 468 -17.79 -18.73 -17.02
C GLU A 468 -18.38 -17.68 -17.98
N SER A 469 -19.26 -18.12 -18.89
CA SER A 469 -19.98 -17.22 -19.81
C SER A 469 -20.84 -16.20 -19.06
N PHE A 470 -21.49 -16.62 -17.97
CA PHE A 470 -22.24 -15.72 -17.10
C PHE A 470 -21.33 -14.66 -16.46
N VAL A 471 -20.23 -15.07 -15.84
CA VAL A 471 -19.27 -14.17 -15.17
C VAL A 471 -18.67 -13.17 -16.15
N GLU A 472 -18.36 -13.59 -17.36
CA GLU A 472 -17.82 -12.71 -18.39
C GLU A 472 -18.84 -11.64 -18.83
N SER A 473 -20.09 -12.06 -19.08
CA SER A 473 -21.20 -11.15 -19.40
C SER A 473 -21.49 -10.16 -18.25
N PHE A 474 -21.52 -10.68 -17.02
CA PHE A 474 -21.74 -9.91 -15.81
C PHE A 474 -20.64 -8.87 -15.60
N ASN A 475 -19.37 -9.27 -15.64
CA ASN A 475 -18.25 -8.35 -15.46
C ASN A 475 -18.22 -7.27 -16.53
N SER A 476 -18.51 -7.60 -17.79
CA SER A 476 -18.63 -6.58 -18.85
C SER A 476 -19.70 -5.54 -18.49
N THR A 477 -20.86 -5.99 -18.01
CA THR A 477 -21.96 -5.13 -17.57
C THR A 477 -21.58 -4.27 -16.37
N VAL A 478 -20.83 -4.82 -15.40
CA VAL A 478 -20.28 -4.05 -14.27
C VAL A 478 -19.40 -2.91 -14.79
N PHE A 479 -18.45 -3.19 -15.70
CA PHE A 479 -17.55 -2.17 -16.22
C PHE A 479 -18.29 -1.07 -17.01
N ASP A 480 -19.25 -1.43 -17.86
CA ASP A 480 -20.07 -0.44 -18.59
C ASP A 480 -20.87 0.44 -17.63
N THR A 481 -21.56 -0.20 -16.67
CA THR A 481 -22.39 0.51 -15.68
C THR A 481 -21.53 1.37 -14.76
N ALA A 482 -20.34 0.89 -14.36
CA ALA A 482 -19.40 1.62 -13.52
C ALA A 482 -18.85 2.85 -14.25
N LEU A 483 -18.49 2.72 -15.53
CA LEU A 483 -17.97 3.81 -16.35
C LEU A 483 -19.02 4.92 -16.54
N ASP A 484 -20.27 4.55 -16.86
CA ASP A 484 -21.39 5.50 -16.95
C ASP A 484 -21.70 6.15 -15.59
N ALA A 485 -21.49 5.40 -14.52
CA ALA A 485 -21.70 5.84 -13.16
C ALA A 485 -20.47 6.51 -12.52
N VAL A 486 -19.39 6.89 -13.22
CA VAL A 486 -18.27 7.59 -12.55
C VAL A 486 -18.67 9.01 -12.12
N HIS A 487 -19.47 9.70 -12.95
CA HIS A 487 -19.84 11.11 -12.73
C HIS A 487 -21.19 11.30 -11.99
N ALA A 488 -21.95 10.22 -11.81
CA ALA A 488 -23.25 10.23 -11.14
C ALA A 488 -23.25 10.14 -9.59
N PRO A 489 -22.34 9.41 -8.92
CA PRO A 489 -22.40 9.11 -7.49
C PRO A 489 -21.83 10.27 -6.65
N PRO A 490 -22.26 10.39 -5.38
CA PRO A 490 -21.62 11.25 -4.41
C PRO A 490 -20.17 10.78 -4.15
N ALA A 491 -19.31 11.68 -3.66
CA ALA A 491 -17.91 11.37 -3.36
C ALA A 491 -17.74 10.13 -2.44
N ASP A 492 -18.69 9.91 -1.53
CA ASP A 492 -18.67 8.78 -0.59
C ASP A 492 -18.93 7.41 -1.26
N ALA A 493 -19.59 7.39 -2.42
CA ALA A 493 -19.90 6.17 -3.17
C ALA A 493 -18.82 5.77 -4.19
N LEU A 494 -17.79 6.60 -4.38
CA LEU A 494 -16.66 6.29 -5.27
C LEU A 494 -15.80 5.13 -4.74
N LEU A 495 -15.62 5.02 -3.42
CA LEU A 495 -14.84 3.91 -2.84
C LEU A 495 -15.55 2.55 -3.01
N PRO A 496 -16.83 2.39 -2.65
CA PRO A 496 -17.57 1.16 -2.94
C PRO A 496 -17.64 0.81 -4.44
N LEU A 497 -17.80 1.81 -5.30
CA LEU A 497 -17.75 1.63 -6.76
C LEU A 497 -16.38 1.08 -7.20
N PHE A 498 -15.29 1.65 -6.66
CA PHE A 498 -13.94 1.18 -6.93
C PHE A 498 -13.74 -0.26 -6.43
N GLU A 499 -14.11 -0.57 -5.20
CA GLU A 499 -14.00 -1.92 -4.61
C GLU A 499 -14.78 -2.95 -5.44
N CYS A 500 -16.02 -2.63 -5.83
CA CYS A 500 -16.82 -3.46 -6.72
C CYS A 500 -16.12 -3.70 -8.07
N THR A 501 -15.59 -2.64 -8.69
CA THR A 501 -14.88 -2.72 -9.97
C THR A 501 -13.60 -3.54 -9.85
N LEU A 502 -12.87 -3.38 -8.74
CA LEU A 502 -11.66 -4.10 -8.42
C LEU A 502 -11.94 -5.59 -8.24
N SER A 503 -12.99 -5.97 -7.51
CA SER A 503 -13.39 -7.38 -7.35
C SER A 503 -13.79 -8.00 -8.68
N ALA A 504 -14.57 -7.30 -9.51
CA ALA A 504 -14.94 -7.76 -10.86
C ALA A 504 -13.70 -7.91 -11.77
N ALA A 505 -12.72 -7.02 -11.63
CA ALA A 505 -11.45 -7.10 -12.34
C ALA A 505 -10.61 -8.30 -11.89
N GLY A 506 -10.50 -8.53 -10.57
CA GLY A 506 -9.81 -9.69 -10.00
C GLY A 506 -10.38 -11.01 -10.51
N LEU A 507 -11.70 -11.17 -10.47
CA LEU A 507 -12.44 -12.30 -11.06
C LEU A 507 -12.18 -12.46 -12.55
N SER A 508 -12.19 -11.36 -13.30
CA SER A 508 -11.93 -11.37 -14.73
C SER A 508 -10.52 -11.82 -15.08
N THR A 509 -9.54 -11.46 -14.25
CA THR A 509 -8.14 -11.86 -14.43
C THR A 509 -7.89 -13.30 -13.99
N SER A 510 -8.54 -13.78 -12.93
CA SER A 510 -8.34 -15.15 -12.42
C SER A 510 -9.01 -16.22 -13.29
N MET A 511 -10.15 -15.92 -13.92
CA MET A 511 -10.81 -16.89 -14.83
C MET A 511 -10.02 -17.12 -16.13
N SER A 512 -9.13 -16.19 -16.51
CA SER A 512 -8.20 -16.42 -17.62
C SER A 512 -7.15 -17.48 -17.30
N GLU A 513 -7.03 -17.92 -16.04
CA GLU A 513 -5.96 -18.80 -15.56
C GLU A 513 -6.23 -20.30 -15.79
N GLY A 514 -7.49 -20.73 -15.94
CA GLY A 514 -7.89 -22.15 -15.97
C GLY A 514 -8.05 -22.79 -17.35
N SER A 515 -8.17 -22.00 -18.43
CA SER A 515 -8.61 -22.50 -19.75
C SER A 515 -7.49 -22.75 -20.77
N SER A 516 -6.23 -22.75 -20.34
CA SER A 516 -5.04 -22.72 -21.21
C SER A 516 -4.59 -24.08 -21.79
N GLN A 517 -5.24 -25.19 -21.46
CA GLN A 517 -4.82 -26.52 -21.93
C GLN A 517 -5.82 -27.08 -22.95
N LEU A 518 -5.35 -27.19 -24.21
CA LEU A 518 -6.01 -27.70 -25.44
C LEU A 518 -6.93 -26.72 -26.20
N SER A 519 -6.40 -26.01 -27.22
CA SER A 519 -7.11 -25.77 -28.49
C SER A 519 -6.21 -25.14 -29.57
N LEU A 520 -6.54 -25.41 -30.84
CA LEU A 520 -5.86 -25.00 -32.09
C LEU A 520 -5.46 -23.51 -32.17
N ALA A 521 -4.29 -23.26 -32.78
CA ALA A 521 -3.63 -21.96 -32.91
C ALA A 521 -4.45 -20.82 -33.55
N SER A 522 -5.53 -21.12 -34.29
CA SER A 522 -6.41 -20.10 -34.89
C SER A 522 -7.46 -19.55 -33.91
N LEU A 523 -7.92 -20.35 -32.94
CA LEU A 523 -8.86 -19.92 -31.90
C LEU A 523 -8.17 -19.13 -30.77
N GLN A 524 -6.85 -19.31 -30.60
CA GLN A 524 -6.06 -18.59 -29.59
C GLN A 524 -5.88 -17.10 -29.91
N ARG A 525 -5.76 -16.70 -31.19
CA ARG A 525 -5.64 -15.28 -31.58
C ARG A 525 -6.89 -14.47 -31.28
N ASP A 526 -8.07 -15.02 -31.57
CA ASP A 526 -9.35 -14.34 -31.28
C ASP A 526 -9.64 -14.26 -29.77
N LYS A 527 -9.13 -15.20 -28.96
CA LYS A 527 -9.23 -15.15 -27.49
C LYS A 527 -8.27 -14.13 -26.86
N ARG A 528 -7.03 -14.01 -27.36
CA ARG A 528 -6.01 -13.10 -26.80
C ARG A 528 -6.32 -11.62 -27.08
N SER A 529 -6.74 -11.28 -28.29
CA SER A 529 -7.17 -9.89 -28.61
C SER A 529 -8.36 -9.42 -27.76
N LYS A 530 -9.26 -10.33 -27.38
CA LYS A 530 -10.36 -10.03 -26.44
C LYS A 530 -9.85 -9.76 -25.01
N SER A 531 -8.78 -10.42 -24.58
CA SER A 531 -8.16 -10.19 -23.28
C SER A 531 -7.55 -8.79 -23.17
N ALA A 532 -6.82 -8.33 -24.19
CA ALA A 532 -6.27 -6.97 -24.23
C ALA A 532 -7.37 -5.89 -24.19
N VAL A 533 -8.45 -6.06 -24.96
CA VAL A 533 -9.60 -5.15 -24.95
C VAL A 533 -10.28 -5.14 -23.58
N LYS A 534 -10.45 -6.31 -22.95
CA LYS A 534 -11.01 -6.45 -21.60
C LYS A 534 -10.14 -5.75 -20.56
N MET A 535 -8.82 -5.92 -20.64
CA MET A 535 -7.88 -5.29 -19.73
C MET A 535 -7.86 -3.77 -19.88
N HIS A 536 -7.93 -3.25 -21.10
CA HIS A 536 -8.07 -1.82 -21.36
C HIS A 536 -9.37 -1.25 -20.76
N LYS A 537 -10.49 -1.97 -20.86
CA LYS A 537 -11.77 -1.58 -20.26
C LYS A 537 -11.72 -1.54 -18.73
N ILE A 538 -11.08 -2.54 -18.11
CA ILE A 538 -10.84 -2.60 -16.67
C ILE A 538 -10.04 -1.36 -16.21
N LEU A 539 -8.89 -1.13 -16.86
CA LEU A 539 -7.97 -0.05 -16.52
C LEU A 539 -8.60 1.34 -16.69
N SER A 540 -9.26 1.58 -17.82
CA SER A 540 -9.94 2.85 -18.07
C SER A 540 -11.03 3.15 -17.03
N THR A 541 -11.79 2.13 -16.62
CA THR A 541 -12.81 2.27 -15.56
C THR A 541 -12.19 2.57 -14.21
N LEU A 542 -11.17 1.81 -13.78
CA LEU A 542 -10.49 2.02 -12.50
C LEU A 542 -9.82 3.39 -12.41
N PHE A 543 -9.16 3.84 -13.49
CA PHE A 543 -8.56 5.18 -13.53
C PHE A 543 -9.58 6.31 -13.55
N ALA A 544 -10.73 6.13 -14.22
CA ALA A 544 -11.80 7.11 -14.19
C ALA A 544 -12.31 7.32 -12.76
N VAL A 545 -12.58 6.23 -12.02
CA VAL A 545 -13.02 6.28 -10.61
C VAL A 545 -11.96 6.92 -9.71
N MET A 546 -10.69 6.52 -9.85
CA MET A 546 -9.58 7.08 -9.06
C MET A 546 -9.37 8.57 -9.31
N THR A 547 -9.54 9.03 -10.55
CA THR A 547 -9.38 10.44 -10.92
C THR A 547 -10.43 11.31 -10.24
N GLU A 548 -11.67 10.83 -10.14
CA GLU A 548 -12.80 11.56 -9.54
C GLU A 548 -12.75 11.61 -8.01
N ALA A 549 -12.04 10.69 -7.35
CA ALA A 549 -11.92 10.65 -5.90
C ALA A 549 -11.34 11.97 -5.33
N THR A 550 -12.01 12.63 -4.37
CA THR A 550 -11.54 13.91 -3.82
C THR A 550 -10.54 13.74 -2.68
N SER A 551 -10.57 12.60 -1.99
CA SER A 551 -9.69 12.27 -0.87
C SER A 551 -8.34 11.71 -1.36
N ASN A 552 -7.24 12.36 -0.96
CA ASN A 552 -5.90 11.85 -1.23
C ASN A 552 -5.66 10.47 -0.61
N ARG A 553 -6.27 10.16 0.54
CA ARG A 553 -6.17 8.85 1.18
C ARG A 553 -6.79 7.76 0.30
N TYR A 554 -7.98 8.01 -0.25
CA TYR A 554 -8.64 7.06 -1.15
C TYR A 554 -7.89 6.90 -2.45
N ARG A 555 -7.38 7.99 -3.04
CA ARG A 555 -6.55 7.90 -4.26
C ARG A 555 -5.31 7.03 -4.06
N MET A 556 -4.63 7.15 -2.91
CA MET A 556 -3.45 6.33 -2.62
C MET A 556 -3.79 4.85 -2.44
N TYR A 557 -4.88 4.53 -1.75
CA TYR A 557 -5.37 3.16 -1.65
C TYR A 557 -5.75 2.60 -3.02
N MET A 558 -6.51 3.36 -3.81
CA MET A 558 -6.92 2.96 -5.16
C MET A 558 -5.70 2.71 -6.06
N LEU A 559 -4.71 3.60 -6.02
CA LEU A 559 -3.44 3.42 -6.72
C LEU A 559 -2.74 2.12 -6.31
N GLN A 560 -2.69 1.86 -4.99
CA GLN A 560 -2.07 0.64 -4.46
C GLN A 560 -2.77 -0.61 -4.99
N GLN A 561 -4.09 -0.65 -4.93
CA GLN A 561 -4.87 -1.78 -5.40
C GLN A 561 -4.77 -1.98 -6.92
N ILE A 562 -4.75 -0.89 -7.70
CA ILE A 562 -4.52 -0.96 -9.15
C ILE A 562 -3.15 -1.60 -9.44
N CYS A 563 -2.08 -1.13 -8.79
CA CYS A 563 -0.74 -1.68 -8.99
C CYS A 563 -0.65 -3.17 -8.60
N ILE A 564 -1.27 -3.58 -7.48
CA ILE A 564 -1.33 -4.99 -7.05
C ILE A 564 -2.10 -5.85 -8.06
N LEU A 565 -3.16 -5.31 -8.66
CA LEU A 565 -3.94 -6.01 -9.67
C LEU A 565 -3.13 -6.19 -10.97
N ILE A 566 -2.50 -5.12 -11.48
CA ILE A 566 -1.97 -5.12 -12.86
C ILE A 566 -0.51 -5.55 -12.96
N PHE A 567 0.28 -5.38 -11.89
CA PHE A 567 1.69 -5.82 -11.86
C PHE A 567 1.82 -7.21 -11.25
N ARG A 568 0.94 -8.13 -11.64
CA ARG A 568 1.11 -9.56 -11.34
C ARG A 568 2.08 -10.17 -12.37
N PRO A 569 3.06 -10.99 -11.96
CA PRO A 569 4.02 -11.62 -12.87
C PRO A 569 3.36 -12.31 -14.08
N LYS A 570 2.28 -13.06 -13.82
CA LYS A 570 1.52 -13.80 -14.83
C LYS A 570 0.84 -12.90 -15.86
N LEU A 571 0.15 -11.83 -15.44
CA LEU A 571 -0.50 -10.89 -16.36
C LEU A 571 0.51 -10.17 -17.26
N LEU A 572 1.66 -9.78 -16.70
CA LEU A 572 2.73 -9.16 -17.49
C LEU A 572 3.38 -10.15 -18.47
N ARG A 573 3.42 -11.44 -18.14
CA ARG A 573 3.86 -12.50 -19.04
C ARG A 573 2.87 -12.69 -20.18
N ASP A 574 1.58 -12.77 -19.89
CA ASP A 574 0.52 -12.92 -20.91
C ASP A 574 0.55 -11.74 -21.90
N GLU A 575 0.71 -10.51 -21.38
CA GLU A 575 0.88 -9.31 -22.21
C GLU A 575 2.15 -9.37 -23.07
N TYR A 576 3.26 -9.89 -22.53
CA TYR A 576 4.49 -10.08 -23.29
C TYR A 576 4.35 -11.14 -24.40
N GLU A 577 3.71 -12.27 -24.11
CA GLU A 577 3.48 -13.34 -25.08
C GLU A 577 2.60 -12.84 -26.24
N GLU A 578 1.56 -12.07 -25.93
CA GLU A 578 0.75 -11.38 -26.95
C GLU A 578 1.61 -10.42 -27.77
N TRP A 579 2.38 -9.54 -27.10
CA TRP A 579 3.26 -8.58 -27.79
C TRP A 579 4.31 -9.25 -28.69
N SER A 580 4.94 -10.34 -28.22
CA SER A 580 6.03 -10.99 -28.94
C SER A 580 5.58 -11.69 -30.23
N GLU A 581 4.30 -12.04 -30.37
CA GLU A 581 3.74 -12.60 -31.61
C GLU A 581 3.53 -11.53 -32.70
N TYR A 582 3.39 -10.25 -32.33
CA TYR A 582 3.22 -9.13 -33.25
C TYR A 582 4.56 -8.48 -33.68
N ASP A 583 5.63 -8.64 -32.90
CA ASP A 583 6.92 -7.95 -33.12
C ASP A 583 7.74 -8.50 -34.32
N SER A 584 7.21 -9.41 -35.14
CA SER A 584 7.92 -9.88 -36.34
C SER A 584 7.96 -8.86 -37.47
N ASP A 585 7.09 -7.84 -37.46
CA ASP A 585 6.89 -6.90 -38.59
C ASP A 585 6.99 -5.40 -38.22
N ILE A 586 7.32 -5.06 -36.97
CA ILE A 586 7.30 -3.66 -36.49
C ILE A 586 8.72 -3.08 -36.46
N ASP A 587 8.96 -2.03 -37.26
CA ASP A 587 10.20 -1.25 -37.25
C ASP A 587 10.49 -0.74 -35.82
N GLU A 588 11.78 -0.65 -35.45
CA GLU A 588 12.30 -0.23 -34.12
C GLU A 588 11.79 1.12 -33.57
N GLY A 589 10.91 1.82 -34.30
CA GLY A 589 10.34 3.12 -34.00
C GLY A 589 8.87 3.16 -33.56
N ASP A 590 8.07 2.10 -33.76
CA ASP A 590 6.64 2.15 -33.42
C ASP A 590 6.37 1.67 -31.98
N ASP A 591 5.82 2.58 -31.20
CA ASP A 591 5.54 2.45 -29.78
C ASP A 591 4.29 1.60 -29.56
N VAL A 592 4.44 0.28 -29.62
CA VAL A 592 3.33 -0.66 -29.41
C VAL A 592 2.74 -0.44 -28.01
N CYS A 593 1.47 -0.04 -27.99
CA CYS A 593 0.74 0.31 -26.77
C CYS A 593 -0.04 -0.92 -26.28
N THR A 594 0.54 -1.66 -25.33
CA THR A 594 -0.18 -2.70 -24.60
C THR A 594 -0.92 -2.08 -23.39
N PRO A 595 -2.07 -2.62 -22.96
CA PRO A 595 -2.91 -1.98 -21.94
C PRO A 595 -2.20 -1.71 -20.61
N ILE A 596 -1.44 -2.69 -20.09
CA ILE A 596 -0.73 -2.56 -18.80
C ILE A 596 0.47 -1.61 -18.97
N ARG A 597 1.14 -1.63 -20.11
CA ARG A 597 2.20 -0.66 -20.42
C ARG A 597 1.68 0.77 -20.52
N SER A 598 0.51 0.97 -21.14
CA SER A 598 -0.16 2.26 -21.18
C SER A 598 -0.49 2.73 -19.76
N ALA A 599 -1.09 1.86 -18.95
CA ALA A 599 -1.41 2.17 -17.56
C ALA A 599 -0.16 2.51 -16.74
N PHE A 600 0.94 1.77 -16.93
CA PHE A 600 2.22 2.08 -16.31
C PHE A 600 2.68 3.50 -16.68
N ARG A 601 2.64 3.87 -17.96
CA ARG A 601 3.02 5.23 -18.39
C ARG A 601 2.08 6.30 -17.86
N ASP A 602 0.78 6.05 -17.84
CA ASP A 602 -0.21 6.98 -17.28
C ASP A 602 0.05 7.23 -15.79
N LEU A 603 0.41 6.18 -15.05
CA LEU A 603 0.78 6.27 -13.64
C LEU A 603 2.10 7.04 -13.42
N ILE A 604 3.12 6.79 -14.24
CA ILE A 604 4.39 7.52 -14.19
C ILE A 604 4.18 9.01 -14.57
N ASN A 605 3.35 9.28 -15.57
CA ASN A 605 2.97 10.64 -15.96
C ASN A 605 2.17 11.34 -14.86
N MET A 606 1.28 10.62 -14.17
CA MET A 606 0.51 11.12 -13.04
C MET A 606 1.40 11.50 -11.85
N ALA A 607 2.48 10.75 -11.61
CA ALA A 607 3.49 11.11 -10.62
C ALA A 607 4.10 12.49 -10.93
N GLY A 608 4.45 12.70 -12.20
CA GLY A 608 5.04 13.94 -12.70
C GLY A 608 6.22 14.40 -11.84
N THR A 609 6.38 15.72 -11.69
CA THR A 609 7.40 16.33 -10.82
C THR A 609 6.87 16.71 -9.43
N LYS A 610 5.62 16.38 -9.10
CA LYS A 610 4.99 16.84 -7.84
C LYS A 610 4.60 15.70 -6.91
N LYS A 611 4.55 14.46 -7.39
CA LYS A 611 4.08 13.29 -6.62
C LYS A 611 5.02 12.09 -6.78
N PRO A 612 6.29 12.19 -6.33
CA PRO A 612 7.30 11.15 -6.52
C PRO A 612 6.94 9.82 -5.83
N HIS A 613 6.14 9.85 -4.76
CA HIS A 613 5.64 8.65 -4.07
C HIS A 613 4.83 7.73 -5.00
N ILE A 614 4.11 8.27 -5.99
CA ILE A 614 3.37 7.47 -6.99
C ILE A 614 4.36 6.66 -7.82
N ALA A 615 5.41 7.30 -8.34
CA ALA A 615 6.44 6.63 -9.13
C ALA A 615 7.19 5.58 -8.29
N LYS A 616 7.50 5.88 -7.01
CA LYS A 616 8.10 4.93 -6.07
C LYS A 616 7.24 3.67 -5.94
N PHE A 617 5.93 3.83 -5.73
CA PHE A 617 5.00 2.71 -5.56
C PHE A 617 4.82 1.87 -6.84
N VAL A 618 4.68 2.54 -7.99
CA VAL A 618 4.53 1.88 -9.29
C VAL A 618 5.79 1.07 -9.62
N ILE A 619 6.97 1.68 -9.45
CA ILE A 619 8.25 1.07 -9.80
C ILE A 619 8.62 -0.07 -8.84
N SER A 620 8.30 0.05 -7.55
CA SER A 620 8.56 -1.05 -6.60
C SER A 620 7.76 -2.30 -6.96
N ASN A 621 6.48 -2.15 -7.33
CA ASN A 621 5.62 -3.29 -7.68
C ASN A 621 6.01 -3.90 -9.04
N ILE A 622 6.14 -3.09 -10.09
CA ILE A 622 6.44 -3.61 -11.43
C ILE A 622 7.84 -4.24 -11.53
N SER A 623 8.83 -3.71 -10.80
CA SER A 623 10.20 -4.25 -10.82
C SER A 623 10.30 -5.63 -10.19
N VAL A 624 9.51 -5.92 -9.14
CA VAL A 624 9.37 -7.27 -8.57
C VAL A 624 8.64 -8.17 -9.55
N ALA A 625 7.58 -7.68 -10.17
CA ALA A 625 6.80 -8.43 -11.13
C ALA A 625 7.61 -8.86 -12.37
N TRP A 626 8.49 -7.99 -12.87
CA TRP A 626 9.42 -8.31 -13.96
C TRP A 626 10.43 -9.41 -13.61
N LEU A 627 10.76 -9.59 -12.32
CA LEU A 627 11.64 -10.68 -11.91
C LEU A 627 10.94 -12.04 -11.90
N GLY A 628 9.60 -12.07 -11.96
CA GLY A 628 8.83 -13.30 -11.88
C GLY A 628 8.76 -13.88 -10.47
N MET A 629 8.96 -13.08 -9.42
CA MET A 629 8.89 -13.57 -8.04
C MET A 629 7.41 -13.65 -7.62
N ASP A 630 6.84 -14.86 -7.62
CA ASP A 630 5.59 -15.15 -6.92
C ASP A 630 5.87 -15.79 -5.55
N ASN A 631 4.95 -15.61 -4.61
CA ASN A 631 5.13 -16.07 -3.22
C ASN A 631 4.93 -17.59 -3.04
N ASP A 632 4.43 -18.29 -4.08
CA ASP A 632 4.11 -19.71 -3.99
C ASP A 632 5.37 -20.57 -4.21
N GLU A 633 5.71 -21.39 -3.21
CA GLU A 633 6.95 -22.18 -3.19
C GLU A 633 7.01 -23.26 -4.28
N ASP A 634 5.85 -23.76 -4.70
CA ASP A 634 5.74 -24.88 -5.65
C ASP A 634 6.06 -24.47 -7.11
N ASP A 635 5.99 -23.17 -7.41
CA ASP A 635 6.11 -22.63 -8.77
C ASP A 635 7.47 -21.95 -9.05
N LYS A 636 8.34 -21.82 -8.04
CA LYS A 636 9.60 -21.05 -8.10
C LYS A 636 10.54 -21.42 -9.27
N LYS A 637 10.55 -22.68 -9.72
CA LYS A 637 11.42 -23.15 -10.81
C LYS A 637 10.92 -22.77 -12.20
N GLU A 638 9.60 -22.72 -12.41
CA GLU A 638 9.06 -22.34 -13.72
C GLU A 638 9.24 -20.84 -13.93
N TYR A 639 8.91 -20.01 -12.93
CA TYR A 639 8.98 -18.56 -13.07
C TYR A 639 10.41 -17.99 -13.14
N GLN A 640 11.42 -18.66 -12.55
CA GLN A 640 12.82 -18.26 -12.71
C GLN A 640 13.27 -18.29 -14.18
N ALA A 641 12.78 -19.23 -14.98
CA ALA A 641 13.11 -19.32 -16.41
C ALA A 641 12.58 -18.13 -17.24
N PHE A 642 11.59 -17.39 -16.73
CA PHE A 642 10.97 -16.25 -17.41
C PHE A 642 11.40 -14.89 -16.83
N SER A 643 12.38 -14.87 -15.92
CA SER A 643 12.83 -13.64 -15.28
C SER A 643 13.30 -12.59 -16.30
N GLY A 644 12.67 -11.41 -16.28
CA GLY A 644 12.98 -10.28 -17.16
C GLY A 644 12.31 -10.29 -18.53
N LEU A 645 11.59 -11.35 -18.95
CA LEU A 645 10.90 -11.38 -20.25
C LEU A 645 9.81 -10.31 -20.35
N SER A 646 8.98 -10.22 -19.32
CA SER A 646 7.90 -9.24 -19.25
C SER A 646 8.37 -7.78 -19.17
N ALA A 647 9.68 -7.54 -18.97
CA ALA A 647 10.28 -6.21 -19.02
C ALA A 647 10.66 -5.76 -20.43
N ILE A 648 10.71 -6.66 -21.42
CA ILE A 648 11.12 -6.35 -22.81
C ILE A 648 10.24 -5.25 -23.46
N PRO A 649 8.90 -5.25 -23.31
CA PRO A 649 8.05 -4.18 -23.85
C PRO A 649 8.41 -2.81 -23.25
N TYR A 650 8.92 -2.79 -22.02
CA TYR A 650 9.25 -1.60 -21.25
C TYR A 650 10.70 -1.12 -21.47
N ARG A 651 11.46 -1.73 -22.40
CA ARG A 651 12.91 -1.47 -22.59
C ARG A 651 13.28 0.00 -22.82
N THR A 652 12.42 0.76 -23.51
CA THR A 652 12.62 2.22 -23.70
C THR A 652 12.35 2.98 -22.42
N ASP A 653 11.27 2.63 -21.73
CA ASP A 653 10.83 3.26 -20.49
C ASP A 653 11.86 3.03 -19.37
N ILE A 654 12.38 1.81 -19.26
CA ILE A 654 13.48 1.44 -18.34
C ILE A 654 14.73 2.27 -18.63
N ALA A 655 15.12 2.40 -19.91
CA ALA A 655 16.29 3.20 -20.27
C ALA A 655 16.12 4.68 -19.90
N ASP A 656 14.93 5.24 -20.08
CA ASP A 656 14.65 6.64 -19.76
C ASP A 656 14.55 6.84 -18.22
N LEU A 657 14.00 5.87 -17.48
CA LEU A 657 13.94 5.87 -16.00
C LEU A 657 15.31 5.74 -15.33
N LEU A 658 16.28 5.08 -15.97
CA LEU A 658 17.67 5.04 -15.49
C LEU A 658 18.33 6.44 -15.50
N LEU A 659 17.86 7.32 -16.37
CA LEU A 659 18.35 8.70 -16.53
C LEU A 659 17.54 9.70 -15.69
N TYR A 660 16.31 9.32 -15.30
CA TYR A 660 15.36 10.13 -14.56
C TYR A 660 15.91 10.62 -13.20
N LYS A 661 15.53 11.85 -12.83
CA LYS A 661 15.72 12.40 -11.49
C LYS A 661 14.35 12.78 -10.94
N GLU A 662 14.03 12.22 -9.77
CA GLU A 662 12.90 12.70 -8.98
C GLU A 662 13.14 14.16 -8.59
N SER A 663 12.10 14.96 -8.68
CA SER A 663 12.05 16.28 -8.05
C SER A 663 12.13 16.14 -6.54
N LYS A 664 12.67 17.16 -5.86
CA LYS A 664 12.68 17.21 -4.41
C LYS A 664 11.25 17.10 -3.89
N ILE A 665 11.03 16.18 -2.96
CA ILE A 665 9.76 16.00 -2.26
C ILE A 665 9.47 17.31 -1.51
N GLU A 666 8.40 18.03 -1.86
CA GLU A 666 7.92 19.12 -1.00
C GLU A 666 7.49 18.49 0.32
N GLN A 667 7.84 19.08 1.49
CA GLN A 667 7.54 18.49 2.80
C GLN A 667 6.06 18.09 2.93
N SER A 668 5.14 18.81 2.28
CA SER A 668 3.70 18.46 2.16
C SER A 668 3.40 17.07 1.59
N SER A 669 4.30 16.48 0.81
CA SER A 669 4.12 15.21 0.09
C SER A 669 4.75 13.98 0.77
N VAL A 670 5.68 14.19 1.72
CA VAL A 670 6.20 13.13 2.63
C VAL A 670 5.05 12.56 3.49
N HIS A 671 4.08 13.41 3.83
CA HIS A 671 2.94 13.08 4.69
C HIS A 671 1.86 12.22 4.00
N GLN A 672 1.97 11.94 2.70
CA GLN A 672 1.04 11.03 1.99
C GLN A 672 1.43 9.56 2.15
N GLU A 673 2.72 9.24 2.36
CA GLU A 673 3.22 7.86 2.52
C GLU A 673 2.84 7.26 3.90
N LEU A 674 2.82 8.05 4.97
CA LEU A 674 2.53 7.60 6.34
C LEU A 674 1.05 7.28 6.62
N ASN A 675 0.11 7.85 5.86
CA ASN A 675 -1.33 7.68 6.10
C ASN A 675 -1.89 6.33 5.61
N VAL A 676 -1.10 5.52 4.89
CA VAL A 676 -1.52 4.22 4.36
C VAL A 676 -1.25 3.09 5.36
N ALA A 677 -0.21 3.19 6.18
CA ALA A 677 0.21 2.13 7.12
C ALA A 677 -0.76 1.89 8.29
N GLY A 678 -1.64 2.85 8.59
CA GLY A 678 -2.60 2.78 9.71
C GLY A 678 -4.05 2.49 9.31
N TRP A 679 -4.32 2.00 8.09
CA TRP A 679 -5.66 1.61 7.67
C TRP A 679 -5.79 0.09 7.57
N ASP A 680 -6.46 -0.51 8.54
CA ASP A 680 -7.04 -1.84 8.42
C ASP A 680 -8.20 -1.75 7.41
N GLY A 681 -7.94 -2.18 6.17
CA GLY A 681 -8.91 -2.24 5.10
C GLY A 681 -10.08 -3.18 5.39
N THR A 682 -10.95 -2.84 6.34
CA THR A 682 -12.22 -3.53 6.60
C THR A 682 -13.29 -3.18 5.55
N GLY A 683 -12.86 -2.68 4.39
CA GLY A 683 -13.63 -2.72 3.14
C GLY A 683 -13.70 -4.17 2.67
N VAL A 684 -14.76 -4.86 3.10
CA VAL A 684 -15.48 -5.93 2.39
C VAL A 684 -14.61 -6.97 1.65
N GLY A 685 -14.58 -8.18 2.22
CA GLY A 685 -14.28 -9.42 1.49
C GLY A 685 -12.83 -9.87 1.60
N GLY A 686 -12.63 -11.03 2.25
CA GLY A 686 -11.34 -11.69 2.33
C GLY A 686 -10.79 -12.05 0.97
N ILE A 687 -9.73 -11.35 0.57
CA ILE A 687 -8.63 -11.97 -0.17
C ILE A 687 -7.59 -12.31 0.89
N GLU A 688 -7.82 -13.41 1.61
CA GLU A 688 -6.75 -14.04 2.39
C GLU A 688 -5.77 -14.66 1.40
N GLY A 689 -4.70 -13.93 1.15
CA GLY A 689 -3.62 -14.32 0.26
C GLY A 689 -2.87 -13.09 -0.21
N THR A 690 -1.64 -12.90 0.28
CA THR A 690 -0.63 -11.91 -0.17
C THR A 690 -0.59 -10.50 0.43
N SER A 691 -1.25 -10.19 1.56
CA SER A 691 -0.89 -8.97 2.33
C SER A 691 0.39 -9.18 3.16
N GLY A 692 1.50 -9.48 2.49
CA GLY A 692 2.81 -9.32 3.10
C GLY A 692 3.01 -7.84 3.42
N LYS A 693 3.29 -7.51 4.68
CA LYS A 693 3.77 -6.17 5.07
C LYS A 693 5.02 -5.88 4.24
N GLN A 694 4.86 -5.18 3.11
CA GLN A 694 5.99 -4.55 2.44
C GLN A 694 6.32 -3.31 3.26
N ASP A 695 7.22 -3.48 4.23
CA ASP A 695 7.89 -2.35 4.89
C ASP A 695 8.70 -1.62 3.82
N MET A 696 8.07 -0.60 3.22
CA MET A 696 8.79 0.36 2.40
C MET A 696 9.78 1.09 3.30
N PRO A 697 11.03 1.30 2.86
CA PRO A 697 12.00 2.06 3.64
C PRO A 697 11.40 3.41 4.02
N SER A 698 11.37 3.71 5.32
CA SER A 698 10.94 5.02 5.81
C SER A 698 11.78 6.12 5.16
N PRO A 699 11.25 7.34 5.00
CA PRO A 699 12.05 8.47 4.55
C PRO A 699 13.08 8.76 5.64
N LEU A 700 14.23 8.09 5.57
CA LEU A 700 15.43 8.45 6.33
C LEU A 700 15.74 9.92 5.99
N ASP A 701 15.73 10.77 7.01
CA ASP A 701 15.86 12.23 6.97
C ASP A 701 17.13 12.74 6.24
N ASP A 702 18.08 11.85 5.90
CA ASP A 702 19.32 12.16 5.17
C ASP A 702 19.36 11.66 3.71
N SER A 703 18.28 11.06 3.18
CA SER A 703 18.29 10.40 1.85
C SER A 703 17.85 11.26 0.66
N ASN A 704 17.54 12.55 0.88
CA ASN A 704 16.96 13.50 -0.09
C ASN A 704 17.79 13.79 -1.36
N ASP A 705 18.96 13.17 -1.52
CA ASP A 705 19.82 13.26 -2.71
C ASP A 705 19.84 11.98 -3.59
N LYS A 706 19.21 10.88 -3.17
CA LYS A 706 19.25 9.58 -3.86
C LYS A 706 17.91 9.28 -4.55
N SER A 707 17.93 9.11 -5.88
CA SER A 707 16.74 8.73 -6.67
C SER A 707 16.29 7.31 -6.35
N ILE A 708 15.10 7.15 -5.77
CA ILE A 708 14.56 5.86 -5.32
C ILE A 708 14.11 5.02 -6.52
N VAL A 709 13.38 5.62 -7.47
CA VAL A 709 12.95 4.99 -8.73
C VAL A 709 14.14 4.36 -9.46
N ARG A 710 15.24 5.13 -9.60
CA ARG A 710 16.45 4.60 -10.23
C ARG A 710 17.06 3.45 -9.43
N GLY A 711 17.03 3.53 -8.10
CA GLY A 711 17.48 2.47 -7.20
C GLY A 711 16.78 1.14 -7.49
N PHE A 712 15.45 1.14 -7.59
CA PHE A 712 14.67 -0.06 -7.92
C PHE A 712 14.99 -0.62 -9.31
N ILE A 713 15.13 0.23 -10.34
CA ILE A 713 15.49 -0.25 -11.68
C ILE A 713 16.91 -0.85 -11.72
N LEU A 714 17.88 -0.23 -11.04
CA LEU A 714 19.22 -0.78 -10.92
C LEU A 714 19.22 -2.10 -10.13
N LEU A 715 18.40 -2.19 -9.08
CA LEU A 715 18.23 -3.42 -8.31
C LEU A 715 17.66 -4.54 -9.18
N PHE A 716 16.60 -4.28 -9.94
CA PHE A 716 16.04 -5.20 -10.94
C PHE A 716 17.13 -5.73 -11.88
N LEU A 717 17.88 -4.84 -12.54
CA LEU A 717 18.95 -5.23 -13.48
C LEU A 717 20.08 -6.02 -12.81
N SER A 718 20.37 -5.73 -11.53
CA SER A 718 21.38 -6.45 -10.76
C SER A 718 20.94 -7.86 -10.33
N LYS A 719 19.63 -8.09 -10.23
CA LYS A 719 19.05 -9.38 -9.82
C LYS A 719 18.87 -10.36 -10.98
N LEU A 720 18.97 -9.92 -12.23
CA LEU A 720 18.94 -10.81 -13.39
C LEU A 720 20.14 -11.78 -13.39
N PRO A 721 19.97 -13.04 -13.86
CA PRO A 721 21.05 -14.03 -13.96
C PRO A 721 22.15 -13.62 -14.95
N ASN A 722 23.35 -14.20 -14.87
CA ASN A 722 24.42 -13.86 -15.82
C ASN A 722 24.18 -14.50 -17.21
N PRO A 723 24.75 -13.95 -18.30
CA PRO A 723 24.69 -14.58 -19.62
C PRO A 723 25.27 -16.01 -19.60
N GLY A 724 24.52 -16.98 -20.10
CA GLY A 724 24.94 -18.39 -20.18
C GLY A 724 24.60 -19.25 -18.96
N GLU A 725 24.01 -18.67 -17.92
CA GLU A 725 23.36 -19.39 -16.82
C GLU A 725 21.87 -19.60 -17.17
N GLU A 726 20.95 -19.10 -16.34
CA GLU A 726 19.49 -19.23 -16.49
C GLU A 726 18.85 -18.04 -17.24
N LEU A 727 19.65 -17.11 -17.76
CA LEU A 727 19.13 -15.92 -18.44
C LEU A 727 18.56 -16.26 -19.82
N HIS A 728 17.28 -15.95 -20.04
CA HIS A 728 16.64 -16.14 -21.34
C HIS A 728 17.28 -15.30 -22.45
N LYS A 729 17.48 -15.90 -23.63
CA LYS A 729 18.17 -15.26 -24.77
C LYS A 729 17.53 -13.94 -25.19
N ASP A 730 16.21 -13.87 -25.25
CA ASP A 730 15.49 -12.64 -25.62
C ASP A 730 15.65 -11.52 -24.60
N VAL A 731 15.79 -11.84 -23.31
CA VAL A 731 16.08 -10.83 -22.28
C VAL A 731 17.47 -10.24 -22.52
N LEU A 732 18.44 -11.09 -22.86
CA LEU A 732 19.79 -10.64 -23.21
C LEU A 732 19.79 -9.75 -24.46
N THR A 733 19.15 -10.18 -25.55
CA THR A 733 19.24 -9.49 -26.85
C THR A 733 18.25 -8.33 -27.00
N ARG A 734 16.98 -8.49 -26.62
CA ARG A 734 15.91 -7.49 -26.84
C ARG A 734 15.80 -6.48 -25.71
N LEU A 735 16.14 -6.85 -24.47
CA LEU A 735 16.14 -5.93 -23.32
C LEU A 735 17.54 -5.37 -23.03
N LEU A 736 18.49 -6.23 -22.66
CA LEU A 736 19.76 -5.78 -22.07
C LEU A 736 20.71 -5.17 -23.11
N HIS A 737 20.94 -5.82 -24.25
CA HIS A 737 21.74 -5.25 -25.34
C HIS A 737 21.13 -3.93 -25.84
N PHE A 738 19.80 -3.87 -25.97
CA PHE A 738 19.08 -2.65 -26.35
C PHE A 738 19.34 -1.51 -25.37
N ILE A 739 19.16 -1.73 -24.07
CA ILE A 739 19.39 -0.71 -23.04
C ILE A 739 20.85 -0.23 -23.07
N ILE A 740 21.83 -1.14 -23.14
CA ILE A 740 23.27 -0.80 -23.19
C ILE A 740 23.56 0.11 -24.39
N LEU A 741 23.14 -0.30 -25.60
CA LEU A 741 23.40 0.46 -26.81
C LEU A 741 22.66 1.79 -26.82
N ARG A 742 21.42 1.85 -26.30
CA ARG A 742 20.65 3.10 -26.16
C ARG A 742 21.31 4.08 -25.21
N LEU A 743 21.75 3.63 -24.03
CA LEU A 743 22.46 4.46 -23.06
C LEU A 743 23.78 4.98 -23.63
N LEU A 744 24.57 4.12 -24.30
CA LEU A 744 25.81 4.52 -24.97
C LEU A 744 25.57 5.53 -26.10
N LYS A 745 24.52 5.35 -26.90
CA LYS A 745 24.13 6.32 -27.93
C LYS A 745 23.75 7.66 -27.30
N ARG A 746 22.97 7.66 -26.21
CA ARG A 746 22.55 8.87 -25.47
C ARG A 746 23.72 9.67 -24.92
N VAL A 747 24.67 9.02 -24.22
CA VAL A 747 25.84 9.73 -23.65
C VAL A 747 26.80 10.28 -24.70
N ASN A 748 26.77 9.74 -25.92
CA ASN A 748 27.59 10.18 -27.04
C ASN A 748 26.99 11.36 -27.84
N ILE A 749 25.76 11.80 -27.53
CA ILE A 749 25.17 12.99 -28.15
C ILE A 749 25.94 14.23 -27.68
N VAL A 750 26.49 14.99 -28.64
CA VAL A 750 27.24 16.21 -28.36
C VAL A 750 26.28 17.40 -28.47
N THR A 751 25.96 18.03 -27.35
CA THR A 751 25.27 19.33 -27.31
C THR A 751 26.27 20.42 -27.70
N ASN A 752 25.81 21.44 -28.44
CA ASN A 752 26.57 22.25 -29.39
C ASN A 752 27.69 23.20 -28.85
N ASN A 753 28.23 23.01 -27.64
CA ASN A 753 29.28 23.87 -27.10
C ASN A 753 30.67 23.25 -27.24
N ARG A 754 31.31 23.50 -28.38
CA ARG A 754 32.71 23.14 -28.65
C ARG A 754 33.65 23.87 -27.67
N GLY A 755 34.02 23.20 -26.57
CA GLY A 755 35.21 23.53 -25.79
C GLY A 755 35.07 23.56 -24.27
N SER A 756 33.86 23.73 -23.72
CA SER A 756 33.65 23.74 -22.27
C SER A 756 33.32 22.34 -21.74
N SER A 757 34.04 21.87 -20.72
CA SER A 757 33.68 20.64 -20.00
C SER A 757 32.26 20.77 -19.45
N VAL A 758 31.51 19.66 -19.44
CA VAL A 758 30.13 19.64 -18.94
C VAL A 758 30.12 20.13 -17.49
N MET A 759 29.38 21.22 -17.23
CA MET A 759 29.35 21.87 -15.92
C MET A 759 28.77 20.93 -14.87
N THR A 760 29.49 20.74 -13.75
CA THR A 760 29.02 19.94 -12.61
C THR A 760 27.66 20.43 -12.14
N GLY A 761 26.73 19.49 -11.95
CA GLY A 761 25.35 19.79 -11.55
C GLY A 761 24.40 20.21 -12.68
N SER A 762 24.87 20.37 -13.92
CA SER A 762 23.97 20.52 -15.08
C SER A 762 23.15 19.26 -15.34
N ALA A 763 22.01 19.41 -16.02
CA ALA A 763 21.16 18.28 -16.42
C ALA A 763 21.95 17.25 -17.25
N GLU A 764 22.74 17.72 -18.23
CA GLU A 764 23.60 16.88 -19.06
C GLU A 764 24.65 16.12 -18.22
N TYR A 765 25.29 16.80 -17.26
CA TYR A 765 26.25 16.16 -16.36
C TYR A 765 25.60 15.03 -15.55
N CYS A 766 24.43 15.30 -14.96
CA CYS A 766 23.71 14.31 -14.17
C CYS A 766 23.24 13.12 -15.02
N GLU A 767 22.73 13.37 -16.22
CA GLU A 767 22.32 12.33 -17.16
C GLU A 767 23.50 11.43 -17.54
N LYS A 768 24.63 12.03 -17.92
CA LYS A 768 25.86 11.29 -18.25
C LYS A 768 26.36 10.45 -17.07
N ILE A 769 26.43 11.02 -15.86
CA ILE A 769 26.83 10.24 -14.67
C ILE A 769 25.90 9.05 -14.44
N ARG A 770 24.58 9.25 -14.48
CA ARG A 770 23.62 8.18 -14.22
C ARG A 770 23.69 7.07 -15.26
N ALA A 771 23.83 7.45 -16.53
CA ALA A 771 24.01 6.52 -17.63
C ALA A 771 25.26 5.66 -17.44
N TRP A 772 26.41 6.28 -17.15
CA TRP A 772 27.67 5.55 -16.95
C TRP A 772 27.65 4.65 -15.71
N GLN A 773 27.02 5.09 -14.63
CA GLN A 773 26.79 4.25 -13.45
C GLN A 773 25.91 3.03 -13.78
N ALA A 774 24.84 3.21 -14.56
CA ALA A 774 23.99 2.09 -15.00
C ALA A 774 24.76 1.13 -15.93
N LEU A 775 25.56 1.67 -16.86
CA LEU A 775 26.43 0.89 -17.73
C LEU A 775 27.43 0.04 -16.93
N CYS A 776 28.00 0.54 -15.83
CA CYS A 776 28.86 -0.27 -14.96
C CYS A 776 28.16 -1.49 -14.36
N ILE A 777 26.85 -1.44 -14.08
CA ILE A 777 26.08 -2.63 -13.65
C ILE A 777 25.81 -3.56 -14.83
N LEU A 778 25.53 -2.97 -16.00
CA LEU A 778 25.18 -3.70 -17.22
C LEU A 778 26.40 -4.32 -17.94
N SER A 779 27.62 -3.99 -17.54
CA SER A 779 28.86 -4.43 -18.21
C SER A 779 28.97 -5.95 -18.35
N ARG A 780 28.44 -6.71 -17.38
CA ARG A 780 28.39 -8.17 -17.39
C ARG A 780 27.54 -8.78 -18.51
N PHE A 781 26.64 -7.98 -19.10
CA PHE A 781 25.76 -8.40 -20.19
C PHE A 781 26.29 -8.02 -21.57
N VAL A 782 27.48 -7.42 -21.64
CA VAL A 782 28.15 -7.19 -22.93
C VAL A 782 28.61 -8.55 -23.46
N THR A 783 28.03 -8.99 -24.58
CA THR A 783 28.40 -10.22 -25.28
C THR A 783 29.27 -9.91 -26.49
N THR A 784 29.83 -10.95 -27.12
CA THR A 784 30.62 -10.83 -28.35
C THR A 784 29.84 -10.18 -29.49
N GLU A 785 28.51 -10.34 -29.52
CA GLU A 785 27.63 -9.76 -30.55
C GLU A 785 27.66 -8.23 -30.54
N ILE A 786 27.62 -7.61 -29.35
CA ILE A 786 27.58 -6.15 -29.21
C ILE A 786 28.92 -5.53 -28.79
N ALA A 787 29.91 -6.34 -28.42
CA ALA A 787 31.19 -5.86 -27.89
C ALA A 787 31.92 -4.88 -28.82
N SER A 788 31.86 -5.08 -30.14
CA SER A 788 32.49 -4.17 -31.12
C SER A 788 31.86 -2.77 -31.10
N ASP A 789 30.54 -2.69 -31.07
CA ASP A 789 29.82 -1.40 -31.04
C ASP A 789 29.97 -0.72 -29.69
N VAL A 790 29.88 -1.50 -28.60
CA VAL A 790 30.16 -1.01 -27.24
C VAL A 790 31.57 -0.43 -27.15
N CYS A 791 32.57 -1.13 -27.69
CA CYS A 791 33.96 -0.68 -27.72
C CYS A 791 34.10 0.67 -28.43
N LYS A 792 33.61 0.76 -29.68
CA LYS A 792 33.64 2.00 -30.48
C LYS A 792 32.97 3.18 -29.76
N LEU A 793 31.77 2.98 -29.22
CA LEU A 793 31.01 4.04 -28.53
C LEU A 793 31.68 4.48 -27.22
N THR A 794 32.33 3.55 -26.52
CA THR A 794 33.03 3.83 -25.26
C THR A 794 34.29 4.64 -25.49
N PHE A 795 35.16 4.25 -26.44
CA PHE A 795 36.37 5.01 -26.77
C PHE A 795 36.05 6.36 -27.42
N LYS A 796 34.94 6.47 -28.17
CA LYS A 796 34.40 7.74 -28.64
C LYS A 796 34.04 8.67 -27.47
N SER A 797 33.35 8.16 -26.45
CA SER A 797 33.01 8.95 -25.25
C SER A 797 34.25 9.35 -24.46
N MET A 798 35.22 8.44 -24.31
CA MET A 798 36.47 8.70 -23.59
C MET A 798 37.36 9.77 -24.24
N SER A 799 37.21 9.97 -25.55
CA SER A 799 37.89 11.01 -26.31
C SER A 799 37.30 12.41 -26.08
N GLN A 800 36.10 12.52 -25.50
CA GLN A 800 35.46 13.79 -25.17
C GLN A 800 36.09 14.41 -23.92
N ASN A 801 36.09 15.74 -23.85
CA ASN A 801 36.54 16.48 -22.66
C ASN A 801 35.43 16.47 -21.60
N LEU A 802 35.48 15.49 -20.69
CA LEU A 802 34.44 15.23 -19.69
C LEU A 802 34.96 15.49 -18.27
N HIS A 803 34.06 15.75 -17.32
CA HIS A 803 34.43 15.90 -15.91
C HIS A 803 35.03 14.60 -15.35
N GLY A 804 36.01 14.71 -14.43
CA GLY A 804 36.76 13.57 -13.90
C GLY A 804 35.88 12.43 -13.33
N GLN A 805 34.81 12.75 -12.62
CA GLN A 805 33.86 11.75 -12.10
C GLN A 805 33.14 10.95 -13.20
N ILE A 806 32.78 11.58 -14.33
CA ILE A 806 32.18 10.84 -15.46
C ILE A 806 33.21 9.87 -16.02
N ARG A 807 34.45 10.34 -16.18
CA ARG A 807 35.55 9.55 -16.75
C ARG A 807 35.91 8.36 -15.88
N TYR A 808 35.87 8.51 -14.56
CA TYR A 808 36.03 7.40 -13.63
C TYR A 808 35.08 6.23 -13.94
N PHE A 809 33.79 6.50 -14.18
CA PHE A 809 32.85 5.45 -14.56
C PHE A 809 33.08 4.90 -15.98
N ILE A 810 33.49 5.74 -16.94
CA ILE A 810 33.91 5.28 -18.27
C ILE A 810 35.08 4.30 -18.16
N GLU A 811 36.09 4.65 -17.36
CA GLU A 811 37.29 3.83 -17.13
C GLU A 811 36.92 2.49 -16.49
N ILE A 812 36.08 2.48 -15.44
CA ILE A 812 35.60 1.24 -14.81
C ILE A 812 34.84 0.38 -15.80
N PHE A 813 33.88 0.96 -16.52
CA PHE A 813 33.11 0.22 -17.52
C PHE A 813 34.03 -0.38 -18.60
N THR A 814 35.00 0.41 -19.08
CA THR A 814 35.98 -0.05 -20.08
C THR A 814 36.83 -1.20 -19.54
N ILE A 815 37.31 -1.10 -18.29
CA ILE A 815 38.08 -2.17 -17.65
C ILE A 815 37.24 -3.45 -17.53
N GLN A 816 35.97 -3.35 -17.12
CA GLN A 816 35.09 -4.51 -17.02
C GLN A 816 34.82 -5.16 -18.37
N CYS A 817 34.50 -4.38 -19.41
CA CYS A 817 34.30 -4.92 -20.76
C CYS A 817 35.59 -5.48 -21.37
N ALA A 818 36.74 -4.85 -21.13
CA ALA A 818 38.04 -5.34 -21.60
C ALA A 818 38.44 -6.67 -20.96
N ARG A 819 37.99 -6.94 -19.72
CA ARG A 819 38.17 -8.25 -19.07
C ARG A 819 37.32 -9.33 -19.72
N LEU A 820 36.13 -9.00 -20.20
CA LEU A 820 35.22 -9.94 -20.86
C LEU A 820 35.57 -10.16 -22.33
N HIS A 821 36.05 -9.12 -23.03
CA HIS A 821 36.33 -9.12 -24.48
C HIS A 821 37.74 -8.60 -24.79
N PRO A 822 38.80 -9.29 -24.34
CA PRO A 822 40.17 -8.79 -24.39
C PRO A 822 40.73 -8.61 -25.81
N SER A 823 40.27 -9.42 -26.78
CA SER A 823 40.65 -9.27 -28.19
C SER A 823 40.15 -7.93 -28.74
N ILE A 824 38.84 -7.71 -28.74
CA ILE A 824 38.17 -6.53 -29.30
C ILE A 824 38.67 -5.24 -28.63
N PHE A 825 38.64 -5.19 -27.30
CA PHE A 825 39.03 -3.98 -26.57
C PHE A 825 40.54 -3.73 -26.62
N GLY A 826 41.36 -4.77 -26.71
CA GLY A 826 42.81 -4.58 -26.79
C GLY A 826 43.28 -4.11 -28.16
N ASP A 827 42.59 -4.49 -29.25
CA ASP A 827 42.87 -3.94 -30.59
C ASP A 827 42.58 -2.44 -30.64
N GLU A 828 41.41 -2.04 -30.14
CA GLU A 828 41.04 -0.62 -30.06
C GLU A 828 41.97 0.14 -29.10
N TYR A 829 42.33 -0.44 -27.96
CA TYR A 829 43.30 0.16 -27.03
C TYR A 829 44.64 0.44 -27.71
N VAL A 830 45.15 -0.49 -28.52
CA VAL A 830 46.38 -0.29 -29.30
C VAL A 830 46.23 0.84 -30.30
N ALA A 831 45.11 0.89 -31.02
CA ALA A 831 44.84 1.97 -31.95
C ALA A 831 44.84 3.33 -31.23
N GLN A 832 44.24 3.42 -30.05
CA GLN A 832 44.09 4.66 -29.28
C GLN A 832 45.39 5.10 -28.59
N VAL A 833 46.16 4.20 -27.97
CA VAL A 833 47.41 4.56 -27.25
C VAL A 833 48.51 5.05 -28.20
N ARG A 834 48.43 4.68 -29.48
CA ARG A 834 49.37 5.10 -30.53
C ARG A 834 49.01 6.45 -31.16
N ARG A 835 47.84 7.01 -30.85
CA ARG A 835 47.40 8.28 -31.40
C ARG A 835 48.30 9.42 -30.93
N ARG A 836 48.71 10.27 -31.87
CA ARG A 836 49.51 11.47 -31.61
C ARG A 836 48.66 12.70 -31.32
N ASP A 837 47.38 12.64 -31.66
CA ASP A 837 46.39 13.72 -31.55
C ASP A 837 45.48 13.57 -30.31
N ALA A 838 45.75 12.58 -29.44
CA ALA A 838 44.94 12.32 -28.27
C ALA A 838 45.16 13.39 -27.17
N SER A 839 44.09 13.80 -26.51
CA SER A 839 44.18 14.73 -25.38
C SER A 839 44.89 14.08 -24.18
N LEU A 840 45.51 14.90 -23.33
CA LEU A 840 46.17 14.43 -22.11
C LEU A 840 45.20 13.67 -21.18
N GLN A 841 43.94 14.12 -21.13
CA GLN A 841 42.87 13.43 -20.45
C GLN A 841 42.69 12.01 -21.01
N HIS A 842 42.54 11.91 -22.33
CA HIS A 842 42.32 10.63 -23.02
C HIS A 842 43.43 9.64 -22.70
N ILE A 843 44.68 10.07 -22.87
CA ILE A 843 45.83 9.21 -22.57
C ILE A 843 45.90 8.83 -21.09
N SER A 844 45.59 9.74 -20.17
CA SER A 844 45.56 9.41 -18.75
C SER A 844 44.57 8.27 -18.45
N SER A 845 43.40 8.27 -19.08
CA SER A 845 42.44 7.17 -18.96
C SER A 845 42.95 5.87 -19.58
N LEU A 846 43.64 5.93 -20.73
CA LEU A 846 44.29 4.75 -21.31
C LEU A 846 45.33 4.17 -20.36
N MET A 847 46.17 5.02 -19.73
CA MET A 847 47.14 4.57 -18.74
C MET A 847 46.44 3.88 -17.55
N ILE A 848 45.36 4.46 -17.02
CA ILE A 848 44.56 3.84 -15.93
C ILE A 848 44.05 2.47 -16.33
N ILE A 849 43.48 2.34 -17.54
CA ILE A 849 42.93 1.08 -18.04
C ILE A 849 44.05 0.05 -18.21
N GLY A 850 45.14 0.40 -18.89
CA GLY A 850 46.30 -0.48 -19.05
C GLY A 850 46.88 -0.91 -17.69
N GLY A 851 47.07 0.04 -16.77
CA GLY A 851 47.56 -0.19 -15.42
C GLY A 851 46.70 -1.17 -14.61
N ASN A 852 45.37 -1.07 -14.73
CA ASN A 852 44.46 -2.01 -14.06
C ASN A 852 44.45 -3.40 -14.69
N LEU A 853 44.64 -3.49 -16.00
CA LEU A 853 44.69 -4.78 -16.71
C LEU A 853 46.03 -5.51 -16.48
N ILE A 854 47.14 -4.77 -16.33
CA ILE A 854 48.48 -5.33 -16.06
C ILE A 854 48.66 -5.78 -14.60
N ALA A 855 48.02 -5.11 -13.64
CA ALA A 855 48.06 -5.50 -12.24
C ALA A 855 47.16 -6.71 -11.93
N GLY A 856 46.27 -7.08 -12.85
CA GLY A 856 45.29 -8.15 -12.69
C GLY A 856 45.69 -9.49 -13.33
N ARG A 857 44.85 -10.51 -13.11
CA ARG A 857 44.97 -11.85 -13.72
C ARG A 857 44.80 -11.86 -15.25
N TYR A 858 44.38 -10.75 -15.83
CA TYR A 858 44.01 -10.59 -17.25
C TYR A 858 45.18 -10.14 -18.14
N THR A 859 46.37 -10.01 -17.55
CA THR A 859 47.60 -9.59 -18.25
C THR A 859 47.86 -10.46 -19.50
N VAL A 860 47.65 -11.77 -19.38
CA VAL A 860 47.92 -12.70 -20.47
C VAL A 860 46.93 -12.48 -21.61
N ASP A 861 45.63 -12.48 -21.32
CA ASP A 861 44.61 -12.48 -22.36
C ASP A 861 44.52 -11.14 -23.11
N PHE A 862 44.76 -10.02 -22.40
CA PHE A 862 44.66 -8.69 -22.99
C PHE A 862 45.90 -8.28 -23.80
N PHE A 863 47.10 -8.56 -23.28
CA PHE A 863 48.37 -8.08 -23.88
C PHE A 863 49.04 -9.08 -24.81
N ARG A 864 48.65 -10.37 -24.80
CA ARG A 864 49.29 -11.44 -25.60
C ARG A 864 48.73 -11.74 -26.99
N PRO A 865 47.57 -11.27 -27.48
CA PRO A 865 46.97 -11.93 -28.64
C PRO A 865 47.87 -11.80 -29.87
N LEU A 866 48.07 -12.95 -30.51
CA LEU A 866 48.74 -13.05 -31.80
C LEU A 866 47.78 -12.49 -32.85
N ASP A 867 48.21 -11.47 -33.59
CA ASP A 867 47.51 -11.11 -34.82
C ASP A 867 47.59 -12.29 -35.80
N ASN A 868 46.59 -12.42 -36.68
CA ASN A 868 46.59 -13.37 -37.81
C ASN A 868 47.81 -13.22 -38.75
N GLY A 869 48.61 -12.15 -38.58
CA GLY A 869 49.88 -11.89 -39.27
C GLY A 869 51.15 -12.04 -38.42
N GLY A 870 51.09 -12.63 -37.21
CA GLY A 870 52.26 -12.95 -36.38
C GLY A 870 52.91 -11.78 -35.63
N LYS A 871 52.26 -10.59 -35.58
CA LYS A 871 52.72 -9.47 -34.75
C LYS A 871 52.18 -9.60 -33.32
N LEU A 872 53.07 -9.34 -32.35
CA LEU A 872 52.73 -9.31 -30.94
C LEU A 872 52.10 -7.96 -30.59
N ARG A 873 50.83 -7.95 -30.17
CA ARG A 873 50.12 -6.77 -29.65
C ARG A 873 50.95 -5.99 -28.61
N LEU A 874 51.71 -6.74 -27.80
CA LEU A 874 52.66 -6.25 -26.82
C LEU A 874 53.65 -5.20 -27.36
N ASN A 875 54.17 -5.39 -28.58
CA ASN A 875 55.12 -4.45 -29.19
C ASN A 875 54.47 -3.08 -29.42
N GLU A 876 53.22 -3.10 -29.87
CA GLU A 876 52.49 -1.88 -30.21
C GLU A 876 52.08 -1.12 -28.96
N ILE A 877 51.74 -1.84 -27.89
CA ILE A 877 51.45 -1.24 -26.58
C ILE A 877 52.70 -0.61 -25.99
N LEU A 878 53.84 -1.32 -25.99
CA LEU A 878 55.11 -0.76 -25.51
C LEU A 878 55.50 0.50 -26.30
N ALA A 879 55.35 0.49 -27.62
CA ALA A 879 55.61 1.66 -28.45
C ALA A 879 54.71 2.87 -28.11
N GLY A 880 53.46 2.63 -27.69
CA GLY A 880 52.54 3.68 -27.23
C GLY A 880 52.80 4.17 -25.81
N VAL A 881 53.28 3.31 -24.91
CA VAL A 881 53.50 3.64 -23.49
C VAL A 881 54.86 4.28 -23.24
N LEU A 882 55.93 3.84 -23.91
CA LEU A 882 57.30 4.31 -23.68
C LEU A 882 57.47 5.85 -23.70
N PRO A 883 56.84 6.62 -24.61
CA PRO A 883 56.94 8.08 -24.61
C PRO A 883 56.49 8.71 -23.27
N TRP A 884 55.57 8.06 -22.55
CA TRP A 884 54.98 8.57 -21.31
C TRP A 884 55.87 8.40 -20.07
N LEU A 885 56.99 7.67 -20.17
CA LEU A 885 58.04 7.67 -19.14
C LEU A 885 58.63 9.06 -18.91
N SER A 886 58.60 9.91 -19.95
CA SER A 886 59.06 11.30 -19.91
C SER A 886 57.97 12.31 -19.55
N SER A 887 56.74 11.85 -19.24
CA SER A 887 55.61 12.74 -18.95
C SER A 887 55.85 13.60 -17.72
N THR A 888 55.41 14.85 -17.78
CA THR A 888 55.39 15.76 -16.63
C THR A 888 54.22 15.47 -15.68
N GLN A 889 53.22 14.67 -16.12
CA GLN A 889 52.13 14.21 -15.28
C GLN A 889 52.58 13.01 -14.44
N GLY A 890 52.77 13.22 -13.13
CA GLY A 890 53.31 12.22 -12.23
C GLY A 890 52.54 10.90 -12.23
N PHE A 891 51.20 10.95 -12.29
CA PHE A 891 50.36 9.76 -12.28
C PHE A 891 50.45 8.93 -13.58
N SER A 892 50.34 9.57 -14.75
CA SER A 892 50.49 8.88 -16.04
C SER A 892 51.91 8.31 -16.20
N ARG A 893 52.93 9.05 -15.71
CA ARG A 893 54.32 8.58 -15.70
C ARG A 893 54.49 7.35 -14.81
N ALA A 894 53.96 7.36 -13.58
CA ALA A 894 54.05 6.23 -12.67
C ALA A 894 53.37 4.97 -13.23
N ILE A 895 52.21 5.11 -13.86
CA ILE A 895 51.55 3.97 -14.51
C ILE A 895 52.32 3.50 -15.75
N ALA A 896 52.91 4.42 -16.54
CA ALA A 896 53.77 4.04 -17.65
C ALA A 896 55.00 3.26 -17.18
N GLN A 897 55.63 3.69 -16.07
CA GLN A 897 56.74 2.96 -15.43
C GLN A 897 56.29 1.56 -15.01
N LEU A 898 55.13 1.44 -14.35
CA LEU A 898 54.55 0.15 -13.96
C LEU A 898 54.31 -0.76 -15.16
N LEU A 899 53.65 -0.25 -16.20
CA LEU A 899 53.35 -0.99 -17.43
C LEU A 899 54.63 -1.48 -18.10
N VAL A 900 55.61 -0.59 -18.29
CA VAL A 900 56.88 -0.93 -18.93
C VAL A 900 57.65 -1.96 -18.12
N HIS A 901 57.76 -1.78 -16.80
CA HIS A 901 58.42 -2.73 -15.90
C HIS A 901 57.78 -4.12 -15.94
N LYS A 902 56.45 -4.23 -16.02
CA LYS A 902 55.76 -5.53 -16.07
C LYS A 902 55.76 -6.16 -17.47
N LEU A 903 55.69 -5.35 -18.53
CA LEU A 903 55.56 -5.84 -19.92
C LEU A 903 56.90 -6.20 -20.57
N ILE A 904 58.02 -5.54 -20.21
CA ILE A 904 59.33 -5.84 -20.81
C ILE A 904 59.82 -7.28 -20.50
N PRO A 905 59.74 -7.80 -19.27
CA PRO A 905 60.12 -9.19 -18.99
C PRO A 905 59.31 -10.20 -19.81
N TRP A 906 58.01 -9.93 -19.96
CA TRP A 906 57.13 -10.74 -20.80
C TRP A 906 57.53 -10.70 -22.26
N TRP A 907 57.87 -9.51 -22.76
CA TRP A 907 58.37 -9.33 -24.11
C TRP A 907 59.69 -10.10 -24.33
N LEU A 908 60.63 -10.01 -23.39
CA LEU A 908 61.91 -10.73 -23.45
C LEU A 908 61.69 -12.25 -23.51
N ILE A 909 60.81 -12.80 -22.66
CA ILE A 909 60.48 -14.23 -22.67
C ILE A 909 59.86 -14.64 -24.02
N LEU A 910 58.89 -13.87 -24.54
CA LEU A 910 58.23 -14.18 -25.81
C LEU A 910 59.19 -14.08 -27.01
N VAL A 911 60.12 -13.12 -26.98
CA VAL A 911 61.18 -12.99 -27.99
C VAL A 911 62.16 -14.17 -27.89
N ILE A 912 62.60 -14.57 -26.70
CA ILE A 912 63.47 -15.73 -26.49
C ILE A 912 62.81 -17.03 -27.00
N ILE A 913 61.51 -17.20 -26.76
CA ILE A 913 60.74 -18.35 -27.26
C ILE A 913 60.64 -18.31 -28.79
N ASN A 914 60.34 -17.16 -29.40
CA ASN A 914 60.21 -17.01 -30.86
C ASN A 914 61.55 -16.98 -31.62
N ILE A 915 62.68 -16.71 -30.96
CA ILE A 915 64.05 -16.77 -31.52
C ILE A 915 64.39 -18.19 -32.02
N THR A 916 63.67 -19.24 -31.60
CA THR A 916 63.82 -20.57 -32.21
C THR A 916 63.27 -20.67 -33.64
N LYS A 917 62.56 -19.67 -34.19
CA LYS A 917 61.99 -19.71 -35.55
C LYS A 917 62.33 -18.55 -36.49
N LEU A 918 62.82 -17.40 -36.04
CA LEU A 918 63.18 -16.28 -36.93
C LEU A 918 64.46 -15.60 -36.45
N GLN A 919 65.49 -15.63 -37.31
CA GLN A 919 66.66 -14.76 -37.19
C GLN A 919 66.20 -13.30 -37.10
N ALA A 920 66.64 -12.57 -36.07
CA ALA A 920 66.53 -11.12 -36.07
C ALA A 920 67.70 -10.48 -35.30
N GLY A 921 68.61 -9.87 -36.05
CA GLY A 921 69.53 -8.85 -35.56
C GLY A 921 68.81 -7.51 -35.34
N GLY A 922 68.00 -7.41 -34.29
CA GLY A 922 67.32 -6.16 -33.89
C GLY A 922 67.87 -5.61 -32.56
N ASN A 923 68.45 -4.41 -32.60
CA ASN A 923 68.96 -3.64 -31.44
C ASN A 923 67.84 -3.28 -30.44
N ASN A 924 67.44 -4.23 -29.58
CA ASN A 924 66.47 -3.99 -28.50
C ASN A 924 67.12 -3.81 -27.12
N TRP A 925 68.44 -3.56 -27.09
CA TRP A 925 69.23 -3.33 -25.87
C TRP A 925 68.64 -2.24 -24.96
N PHE A 926 67.96 -1.24 -25.55
CA PHE A 926 67.35 -0.14 -24.83
C PHE A 926 66.18 -0.59 -23.94
N LEU A 927 65.44 -1.65 -24.30
CA LEU A 927 64.36 -2.18 -23.45
C LEU A 927 64.94 -2.84 -22.20
N SER A 928 66.00 -3.64 -22.34
CA SER A 928 66.73 -4.20 -21.19
C SER A 928 67.28 -3.09 -20.29
N PHE A 929 67.91 -2.06 -20.87
CA PHE A 929 68.42 -0.91 -20.12
C PHE A 929 67.32 -0.16 -19.35
N ILE A 930 66.16 0.07 -19.98
CA ILE A 930 65.01 0.72 -19.32
C ILE A 930 64.48 -0.15 -18.18
N PHE A 931 64.43 -1.47 -18.36
CA PHE A 931 64.00 -2.39 -17.33
C PHE A 931 64.95 -2.36 -16.12
N ASP A 932 66.25 -2.50 -16.33
CA ASP A 932 67.26 -2.47 -15.26
C ASP A 932 67.18 -1.13 -14.49
N LEU A 933 67.04 -0.01 -15.22
CA LEU A 933 66.87 1.32 -14.62
C LEU A 933 65.62 1.41 -13.73
N LEU A 934 64.50 0.80 -14.15
CA LEU A 934 63.27 0.76 -13.38
C LEU A 934 63.37 -0.18 -12.18
N GLU A 935 64.06 -1.32 -12.33
CA GLU A 935 64.30 -2.28 -11.27
C GLU A 935 65.15 -1.68 -10.14
N ASP A 936 66.10 -0.80 -10.46
CA ASP A 936 66.93 -0.10 -9.47
C ASP A 936 66.22 1.07 -8.75
N GLN A 937 65.05 1.51 -9.23
CA GLN A 937 64.30 2.61 -8.62
C GLN A 937 63.58 2.17 -7.33
N SER A 938 63.87 2.85 -6.22
CA SER A 938 63.24 2.58 -4.92
C SER A 938 61.72 2.78 -4.91
N GLU A 939 61.22 3.76 -5.66
CA GLU A 939 59.78 3.99 -5.81
C GLU A 939 59.09 2.86 -6.60
N MET A 940 59.77 2.29 -7.60
CA MET A 940 59.26 1.18 -8.38
C MET A 940 59.27 -0.13 -7.58
N LYS A 941 60.27 -0.35 -6.70
CA LYS A 941 60.26 -1.46 -5.74
C LYS A 941 59.13 -1.38 -4.71
N ARG A 942 58.59 -0.18 -4.47
CA ARG A 942 57.47 0.06 -3.54
C ARG A 942 56.10 -0.21 -4.17
N LEU A 943 55.99 -0.10 -5.50
CA LEU A 943 54.76 -0.33 -6.30
C LEU A 943 54.65 -1.80 -6.70
#